data_AF-A0A959G6W2-F1
#
_entry.id   AF-A0A959G6W2-F1
#
_cell.length_a   1.000
_cell.length_b   1.000
_cell.length_c   1.000
_cell.angle_alpha   90.00
_cell.angle_beta   90.00
_cell.angle_gamma   90.00
#
_symmetry.space_group_name_H-M   'P 1'
#
loop_
_entity.id
_entity.type
_entity.pdbx_description
1 polymer ?
#
loop_
_entity_poly.entity_id
_entity_poly.type
_entity_poly.pdbx_seq_one_letter_code
_entity_poly.pdbx_strand_id
1 'polypeptide(L)'
;MLKSVITCLFWILVFQMTAQRTVSVALDGSADFTSIQKAIESLPNDNEPKTVLIKHGVYREKVFLDKNNIRLVGQKKPQKGLWWKEVVPKLKKKADAVYIIVAESRDIWRCSNNDDWGAAAINIRANDITIENIVAANTFGFDLKEEFDFDCKGELKKIRKDGHQFALRSMPPTQRLTVTNSNFYSLGGDTVSPWDVENGTYYFKSCTMEGGVDFYCPRGWAVAENCFFICHNKNAAVWHDGTGNEDAKSVILNSEFVGDPGYKLGRFHRDAQIYLINNTFSKEMADSEIYQVTTTNELKWGKRIYYYGNKKAGSPYNWYKNNIDKKTASAQTRQKVLSYAWNNPKPYERRPEVKNAQKQAEVLKDSIAEHMLIAQRVYGGWPKTLDGKTQPPNYSDHWSESFIAGVMEDKNRNDGTIDNGATTREINYLLKAYRATKNPDYLHSLKNGLSYLVKMQYDHGGFPQFYPDTSGYRNQITYNDDAMINALQVFRTFTDTSNSDLDLGNELIEAMHDGTKKGIDCILKTQIEKEGIKTIWAAQYDPQSLKPATARIYEHPSFATKESVAVIEYLMGIQQPSEEVRNAIRSGVRFLDKIKLKSITYKRVKDTASETGYEVALGEDKFAKPLWGRFYDLELEKPIFSGRDGIKRFDIFEIEVERRTHYGWYGYWPEDLLEKEYPRWHELNIGRSQIGVTGVRDTSYNLKAAYESVIKKEKKARLPKVSYKSIDLAKDVVYATKNGKDLHMDVISLKGAQENRQALVMIHGGGWRTGDKTMHTDLAATLAKKGYVVFLVEYRLSTEALYPAPIEDIRDALRIIVGQSQTYKIKGNDLVLMGFSAGGQLSALIASTMQEKKFGGQNISAKDLPRIKAFIDMDGITAYIHPDSGEGVDGKKLSAATYWFGAPVSERPDLYHDASALDRVEAPMPMALFIASGEKRMQAGWEEYRQKLNDAGVYNDYLKFENAPHSFVFFEPWFTPMVDKIDAFLKNIQEK
;
A
#
# COMPACT_ATOMS: atom_id res chain seq x y z
N MET A 1 31.47 -26.03 70.70
CA MET A 1 31.83 -24.63 70.42
C MET A 1 32.54 -24.61 69.07
N LEU A 2 31.87 -24.54 67.92
CA LEU A 2 30.83 -23.60 67.51
C LEU A 2 31.36 -22.15 67.45
N LYS A 3 32.31 -21.88 66.53
CA LYS A 3 32.55 -20.57 65.89
C LYS A 3 33.67 -20.50 64.81
N SER A 4 34.06 -21.61 64.15
CA SER A 4 35.18 -21.56 63.18
C SER A 4 35.00 -22.32 61.86
N VAL A 5 33.76 -22.62 61.44
CA VAL A 5 33.50 -23.27 60.12
C VAL A 5 32.57 -22.44 59.22
N ILE A 6 32.18 -21.23 59.64
CA ILE A 6 31.34 -20.31 58.83
C ILE A 6 32.08 -18.98 58.65
N THR A 7 33.22 -19.01 57.96
CA THR A 7 33.91 -17.78 57.50
C THR A 7 34.85 -17.98 56.31
N CYS A 8 34.77 -19.11 55.60
CA CYS A 8 35.53 -19.34 54.35
C CYS A 8 34.65 -19.70 53.13
N LEU A 9 33.33 -19.56 53.23
CA LEU A 9 32.36 -19.84 52.15
C LEU A 9 31.61 -18.59 51.67
N PHE A 10 32.22 -17.40 51.82
CA PHE A 10 31.63 -16.12 51.39
C PHE A 10 32.57 -15.28 50.51
N TRP A 11 33.48 -15.93 49.78
CA TRP A 11 34.39 -15.27 48.81
C TRP A 11 34.58 -16.05 47.50
N ILE A 12 33.57 -16.83 47.08
CA ILE A 12 33.48 -17.41 45.73
C ILE A 12 32.00 -17.38 45.32
N LEU A 13 31.69 -16.84 44.13
CA LEU A 13 30.36 -16.43 43.58
C LEU A 13 29.91 -15.05 44.10
N VAL A 14 29.94 -13.96 43.31
CA VAL A 14 29.35 -13.79 41.98
C VAL A 14 30.22 -12.83 41.13
N PHE A 15 31.15 -13.38 40.33
CA PHE A 15 31.43 -12.79 39.02
C PHE A 15 30.43 -13.45 38.07
N GLN A 16 29.25 -12.83 37.89
CA GLN A 16 28.50 -13.10 36.66
C GLN A 16 29.33 -12.47 35.53
N MET A 17 30.16 -13.29 34.88
CA MET A 17 30.52 -13.02 33.50
C MET A 17 29.19 -12.99 32.74
N THR A 18 28.66 -11.79 32.46
CA THR A 18 27.66 -11.65 31.42
C THR A 18 28.33 -12.07 30.13
N ALA A 19 27.99 -13.27 29.64
CA ALA A 19 28.50 -13.75 28.37
C ALA A 19 28.08 -12.74 27.29
N GLN A 20 29.06 -12.06 26.70
CA GLN A 20 28.87 -11.14 25.58
C GLN A 20 28.07 -11.85 24.48
N ARG A 21 26.83 -11.41 24.25
CA ARG A 21 25.95 -12.05 23.26
C ARG A 21 26.54 -11.83 21.88
N THR A 22 27.04 -12.91 21.29
CA THR A 22 27.80 -12.88 20.04
C THR A 22 27.05 -13.67 18.99
N VAL A 23 26.83 -13.05 17.83
CA VAL A 23 26.30 -13.71 16.63
C VAL A 23 27.30 -13.56 15.50
N SER A 24 27.34 -14.54 14.60
CA SER A 24 28.30 -14.60 13.50
C SER A 24 27.62 -14.51 12.14
N VAL A 25 28.32 -13.90 11.18
CA VAL A 25 27.82 -13.66 9.81
C VAL A 25 28.83 -14.17 8.79
N ALA A 26 28.36 -14.98 7.82
CA ALA A 26 29.17 -15.47 6.71
C ALA A 26 28.28 -15.76 5.48
N LEU A 27 28.69 -15.24 4.31
CA LEU A 27 27.92 -15.41 3.06
C LEU A 27 27.79 -16.86 2.60
N ASP A 28 28.74 -17.72 2.96
CA ASP A 28 28.79 -19.13 2.59
C ASP A 28 27.91 -20.03 3.50
N GLY A 29 27.19 -19.44 4.45
CA GLY A 29 26.35 -20.18 5.41
C GLY A 29 27.12 -20.84 6.55
N SER A 30 28.44 -20.62 6.68
CA SER A 30 29.28 -21.21 7.73
C SER A 30 29.20 -20.49 9.10
N ALA A 31 28.17 -19.69 9.32
CA ALA A 31 27.94 -18.85 10.50
C ALA A 31 26.43 -18.77 10.80
N ASP A 32 26.05 -18.13 11.91
CA ASP A 32 24.65 -18.07 12.37
C ASP A 32 23.72 -17.38 11.36
N PHE A 33 24.25 -16.39 10.62
CA PHE A 33 23.50 -15.62 9.63
C PHE A 33 24.30 -15.45 8.32
N THR A 34 23.58 -15.26 7.22
CA THR A 34 24.15 -14.87 5.92
C THR A 34 24.06 -13.37 5.63
N SER A 35 23.31 -12.62 6.45
CA SER A 35 23.10 -11.17 6.35
C SER A 35 23.49 -10.49 7.67
N ILE A 36 24.18 -9.35 7.58
CA ILE A 36 24.57 -8.53 8.74
C ILE A 36 23.32 -7.92 9.35
N GLN A 37 22.40 -7.42 8.50
CA GLN A 37 21.14 -6.84 8.95
C GLN A 37 20.28 -7.83 9.74
N LYS A 38 20.10 -9.06 9.24
CA LYS A 38 19.36 -10.10 9.97
C LYS A 38 20.02 -10.47 11.30
N ALA A 39 21.35 -10.48 11.36
CA ALA A 39 22.07 -10.71 12.60
C ALA A 39 21.78 -9.61 13.63
N ILE A 40 21.76 -8.35 13.22
CA ILE A 40 21.39 -7.22 14.09
C ILE A 40 19.93 -7.32 14.56
N GLU A 41 19.01 -7.67 13.65
CA GLU A 41 17.59 -7.86 13.96
C GLU A 41 17.35 -8.96 14.99
N SER A 42 18.14 -10.04 14.94
CA SER A 42 18.07 -11.15 15.90
C SER A 42 18.48 -10.77 17.33
N LEU A 43 19.26 -9.68 17.48
CA LEU A 43 19.74 -9.27 18.79
C LEU A 43 18.60 -8.67 19.63
N PRO A 44 18.59 -8.90 20.95
CA PRO A 44 17.60 -8.33 21.86
C PRO A 44 17.71 -6.80 21.93
N ASN A 45 16.58 -6.14 22.16
CA ASN A 45 16.52 -4.69 22.42
C ASN A 45 16.70 -4.37 23.92
N ASP A 46 17.80 -4.86 24.50
CA ASP A 46 18.25 -4.55 25.87
C ASP A 46 19.50 -3.63 25.84
N ASN A 47 20.00 -3.21 27.00
CA ASN A 47 21.23 -2.41 27.09
C ASN A 47 22.50 -3.28 27.27
N GLU A 48 22.41 -4.60 27.15
CA GLU A 48 23.58 -5.47 27.30
C GLU A 48 24.53 -5.38 26.09
N PRO A 49 25.86 -5.51 26.28
CA PRO A 49 26.82 -5.55 25.17
C PRO A 49 26.56 -6.69 24.19
N LYS A 50 26.47 -6.35 22.91
CA LYS A 50 26.20 -7.27 21.80
C LYS A 50 27.29 -7.21 20.75
N THR A 51 27.60 -8.32 20.11
CA THR A 51 28.64 -8.37 19.07
C THR A 51 28.22 -9.18 17.86
N VAL A 52 28.45 -8.59 16.70
CA VAL A 52 28.23 -9.20 15.39
C VAL A 52 29.60 -9.41 14.76
N LEU A 53 30.05 -10.66 14.69
CA LEU A 53 31.32 -11.07 14.06
C LEU A 53 31.09 -11.40 12.59
N ILE A 54 31.76 -10.70 11.68
CA ILE A 54 31.47 -10.79 10.24
C ILE A 54 32.69 -11.34 9.50
N LYS A 55 32.54 -12.47 8.80
CA LYS A 55 33.60 -13.02 7.94
C LYS A 55 33.80 -12.15 6.70
N HIS A 56 35.02 -12.12 6.19
CA HIS A 56 35.34 -11.35 4.97
C HIS A 56 34.44 -11.77 3.79
N GLY A 57 34.00 -10.78 3.01
CA GLY A 57 32.97 -10.98 2.00
C GLY A 57 32.40 -9.66 1.50
N VAL A 58 31.62 -9.73 0.43
CA VAL A 58 30.94 -8.56 -0.17
C VAL A 58 29.45 -8.63 0.16
N TYR A 59 29.03 -7.80 1.09
CA TYR A 59 27.66 -7.68 1.57
C TYR A 59 26.98 -6.52 0.86
N ARG A 60 25.99 -6.83 0.01
CA ARG A 60 25.22 -5.84 -0.76
C ARG A 60 23.89 -5.57 -0.08
N GLU A 61 23.97 -4.92 1.07
CA GLU A 61 22.82 -4.58 1.91
C GLU A 61 23.06 -3.25 2.61
N LYS A 62 21.97 -2.61 3.05
CA LYS A 62 22.03 -1.49 3.98
C LYS A 62 22.02 -2.04 5.39
N VAL A 63 22.88 -1.51 6.24
CA VAL A 63 22.97 -1.88 7.65
C VAL A 63 22.36 -0.78 8.51
N PHE A 64 21.39 -1.15 9.34
CA PHE A 64 20.68 -0.28 10.27
C PHE A 64 21.03 -0.67 11.70
N LEU A 65 21.56 0.28 12.46
CA LEU A 65 21.89 0.15 13.88
C LEU A 65 20.96 1.03 14.70
N ASP A 66 19.87 0.43 15.18
CA ASP A 66 18.80 1.05 15.96
C ASP A 66 18.74 0.55 17.41
N LYS A 67 19.64 -0.37 17.79
CA LYS A 67 19.80 -0.92 19.15
C LYS A 67 21.12 -0.48 19.75
N ASN A 68 21.11 -0.15 21.04
CA ASN A 68 22.30 0.32 21.76
C ASN A 68 23.32 -0.81 21.99
N ASN A 69 24.56 -0.42 22.32
CA ASN A 69 25.62 -1.32 22.78
C ASN A 69 25.99 -2.42 21.76
N ILE A 70 25.95 -2.11 20.46
CA ILE A 70 26.34 -3.03 19.39
C ILE A 70 27.80 -2.81 18.97
N ARG A 71 28.53 -3.92 18.86
CA ARG A 71 29.85 -3.99 18.21
C ARG A 71 29.75 -4.75 16.89
N LEU A 72 29.97 -4.07 15.78
CA LEU A 72 30.16 -4.67 14.45
C LEU A 72 31.64 -4.90 14.20
N VAL A 73 32.06 -6.17 14.07
CA VAL A 73 33.49 -6.53 14.00
C VAL A 73 33.75 -7.40 12.78
N GLY A 74 34.48 -6.86 11.82
CA GLY A 74 35.00 -7.62 10.69
C GLY A 74 36.16 -8.54 11.10
N GLN A 75 36.20 -9.73 10.51
CA GLN A 75 37.18 -10.78 10.80
C GLN A 75 38.62 -10.34 10.51
N LYS A 76 38.83 -9.46 9.52
CA LYS A 76 40.16 -9.02 9.09
C LYS A 76 40.21 -7.51 8.94
N LYS A 77 41.30 -6.92 9.47
CA LYS A 77 41.60 -5.51 9.33
C LYS A 77 41.83 -5.16 7.83
N PRO A 78 41.07 -4.20 7.27
CA PRO A 78 41.30 -3.72 5.91
C PRO A 78 42.61 -2.93 5.81
N GLN A 79 43.20 -2.92 4.60
CA GLN A 79 44.37 -2.11 4.31
C GLN A 79 44.02 -0.62 4.34
N LYS A 80 44.72 0.16 5.17
CA LYS A 80 44.59 1.63 5.23
C LYS A 80 45.31 2.29 4.05
N GLY A 81 44.76 3.38 3.54
CA GLY A 81 45.41 4.29 2.59
C GLY A 81 45.22 3.96 1.11
N LEU A 82 44.31 3.03 0.78
CA LEU A 82 43.97 2.71 -0.61
C LEU A 82 42.82 3.59 -1.09
N TRP A 83 42.94 4.09 -2.32
CA TRP A 83 41.85 4.73 -3.05
C TRP A 83 40.81 3.68 -3.47
N TRP A 84 39.56 4.07 -3.64
CA TRP A 84 38.49 3.17 -4.08
C TRP A 84 38.84 2.50 -5.42
N LYS A 85 39.43 3.26 -6.34
CA LYS A 85 39.94 2.74 -7.63
C LYS A 85 40.99 1.63 -7.49
N GLU A 86 41.72 1.59 -6.38
CA GLU A 86 42.71 0.53 -6.06
C GLU A 86 42.09 -0.64 -5.30
N VAL A 87 41.00 -0.39 -4.56
CA VAL A 87 40.19 -1.41 -3.88
C VAL A 87 39.43 -2.26 -4.89
N VAL A 88 38.77 -1.65 -5.89
CA VAL A 88 37.89 -2.33 -6.87
C VAL A 88 38.57 -3.53 -7.56
N PRO A 89 39.81 -3.43 -8.09
CA PRO A 89 40.50 -4.56 -8.71
C PRO A 89 40.81 -5.71 -7.73
N LYS A 90 41.10 -5.40 -6.46
CA LYS A 90 41.34 -6.41 -5.41
C LYS A 90 40.04 -7.15 -5.09
N LEU A 91 38.95 -6.40 -4.95
CA LEU A 91 37.60 -6.88 -4.68
C LEU A 91 37.09 -7.85 -5.76
N LYS A 92 37.41 -7.59 -7.04
CA LYS A 92 37.10 -8.48 -8.18
C LYS A 92 37.83 -9.83 -8.12
N LYS A 93 39.02 -9.89 -7.52
CA LYS A 93 39.80 -11.13 -7.40
C LYS A 93 39.33 -11.97 -6.21
N LYS A 94 39.32 -11.36 -5.03
CA LYS A 94 38.88 -11.99 -3.77
C LYS A 94 38.70 -10.90 -2.71
N ALA A 95 37.59 -10.92 -2.00
CA ALA A 95 37.41 -10.07 -0.82
C ALA A 95 38.39 -10.49 0.29
N ASP A 96 39.20 -9.56 0.78
CA ASP A 96 40.16 -9.77 1.87
C ASP A 96 39.72 -9.14 3.20
N ALA A 97 38.63 -8.37 3.18
CA ALA A 97 37.96 -7.73 4.31
C ALA A 97 36.43 -7.86 4.19
N VAL A 98 35.70 -7.27 5.13
CA VAL A 98 34.23 -7.13 5.07
C VAL A 98 33.89 -5.87 4.30
N TYR A 99 33.19 -6.00 3.18
CA TYR A 99 32.75 -4.89 2.34
C TYR A 99 31.23 -4.76 2.38
N ILE A 100 30.72 -3.63 2.86
CA ILE A 100 29.30 -3.25 2.82
C ILE A 100 29.15 -2.23 1.70
N ILE A 101 28.48 -2.62 0.61
CA ILE A 101 28.44 -1.82 -0.62
C ILE A 101 26.99 -1.52 -1.00
N VAL A 102 26.68 -0.24 -1.16
CA VAL A 102 25.41 0.28 -1.70
C VAL A 102 25.69 1.26 -2.84
N ALA A 103 24.68 1.55 -3.66
CA ALA A 103 24.70 2.66 -4.61
C ALA A 103 23.43 3.49 -4.38
N GLU A 104 23.53 4.55 -3.58
CA GLU A 104 22.37 5.34 -3.15
C GLU A 104 22.66 6.84 -3.30
N SER A 105 21.75 7.55 -3.97
CA SER A 105 21.77 9.01 -4.04
C SER A 105 20.87 9.55 -2.93
N ARG A 106 21.39 10.42 -2.06
CA ARG A 106 20.55 11.10 -1.07
C ARG A 106 19.40 11.84 -1.74
N ASP A 107 19.63 12.50 -2.86
CA ASP A 107 18.62 13.34 -3.50
C ASP A 107 17.45 12.49 -4.02
N ILE A 108 17.74 11.30 -4.58
CA ILE A 108 16.72 10.32 -4.97
C ILE A 108 16.03 9.76 -3.73
N TRP A 109 16.79 9.35 -2.71
CA TRP A 109 16.25 8.84 -1.43
C TRP A 109 15.22 9.81 -0.83
N ARG A 110 15.53 11.11 -0.84
CA ARG A 110 14.71 12.20 -0.31
C ARG A 110 13.45 12.50 -1.11
N CYS A 111 13.24 11.88 -2.26
CA CYS A 111 12.00 12.03 -3.02
C CYS A 111 10.86 11.18 -2.46
N SER A 112 11.21 10.11 -1.74
CA SER A 112 10.25 9.21 -1.09
C SER A 112 10.39 9.17 0.43
N ASN A 113 11.42 9.80 1.02
CA ASN A 113 11.72 9.73 2.45
C ASN A 113 11.94 11.11 3.08
N ASN A 114 11.43 11.28 4.30
CA ASN A 114 11.42 12.54 5.04
C ASN A 114 12.69 12.84 5.84
N ASP A 115 13.66 11.93 5.89
CA ASP A 115 15.00 12.13 6.47
C ASP A 115 16.10 11.40 5.63
N ASP A 116 17.33 11.33 6.14
CA ASP A 116 18.43 10.57 5.51
C ASP A 116 18.53 9.11 6.03
N TRP A 117 17.52 8.59 6.76
CA TRP A 117 17.60 7.30 7.43
C TRP A 117 17.46 6.19 6.41
N GLY A 118 18.55 5.53 6.05
CA GLY A 118 18.60 4.59 4.93
C GLY A 118 19.30 5.15 3.69
N ALA A 119 19.78 6.40 3.72
CA ALA A 119 20.56 6.97 2.62
C ALA A 119 22.05 6.52 2.62
N ALA A 120 22.49 5.74 3.61
CA ALA A 120 23.88 5.29 3.75
C ALA A 120 24.06 3.77 3.61
N ALA A 121 25.31 3.33 3.46
CA ALA A 121 25.67 1.92 3.63
C ALA A 121 25.49 1.47 5.10
N ILE A 122 25.97 2.28 6.04
CA ILE A 122 25.76 2.10 7.48
C ILE A 122 24.97 3.28 8.04
N ASN A 123 23.77 2.99 8.56
CA ASN A 123 22.82 3.95 9.13
C ASN A 123 22.72 3.71 10.65
N ILE A 124 22.96 4.73 11.45
CA ILE A 124 23.02 4.62 12.91
C ILE A 124 22.00 5.56 13.59
N ARG A 125 21.14 5.00 14.43
CA ARG A 125 20.17 5.71 15.27
C ARG A 125 20.15 5.05 16.64
N ALA A 126 21.32 4.93 17.25
CA ALA A 126 21.54 4.20 18.50
C ALA A 126 22.81 4.69 19.21
N ASN A 127 22.93 4.36 20.49
CA ASN A 127 24.06 4.71 21.33
C ASN A 127 25.04 3.56 21.54
N ASP A 128 26.26 3.91 21.96
CA ASP A 128 27.32 2.95 22.30
C ASP A 128 27.67 1.98 21.16
N ILE A 129 27.85 2.55 19.98
CA ILE A 129 28.13 1.79 18.77
C ILE A 129 29.63 1.71 18.56
N THR A 130 30.10 0.49 18.28
CA THR A 130 31.49 0.22 17.91
C THR A 130 31.56 -0.45 16.55
N ILE A 131 32.36 0.09 15.63
CA ILE A 131 32.60 -0.48 14.29
C ILE A 131 34.09 -0.74 14.14
N GLU A 132 34.47 -1.99 13.89
CA GLU A 132 35.86 -2.42 13.79
C GLU A 132 36.08 -3.25 12.53
N ASN A 133 37.14 -2.94 11.77
CA ASN A 133 37.58 -3.73 10.62
C ASN A 133 36.53 -3.86 9.49
N ILE A 134 35.77 -2.81 9.21
CA ILE A 134 34.74 -2.78 8.16
C ILE A 134 35.15 -1.84 7.03
N VAL A 135 34.83 -2.21 5.79
CA VAL A 135 34.83 -1.30 4.64
C VAL A 135 33.38 -1.00 4.27
N ALA A 136 32.98 0.27 4.26
CA ALA A 136 31.67 0.71 3.81
C ALA A 136 31.81 1.63 2.59
N ALA A 137 31.08 1.35 1.52
CA ALA A 137 31.14 2.12 0.29
C ALA A 137 29.73 2.47 -0.22
N ASN A 138 29.53 3.74 -0.53
CA ASN A 138 28.42 4.18 -1.38
C ASN A 138 28.98 4.52 -2.77
N THR A 139 28.71 3.64 -3.73
CA THR A 139 29.32 3.68 -5.06
C THR A 139 28.55 4.51 -6.07
N PHE A 140 27.42 5.12 -5.69
CA PHE A 140 26.55 5.86 -6.60
C PHE A 140 27.33 6.81 -7.51
N GLY A 141 28.15 7.70 -6.94
CA GLY A 141 28.96 8.65 -7.69
C GLY A 141 30.09 7.97 -8.45
N PHE A 142 30.72 6.91 -7.94
CA PHE A 142 31.75 6.18 -8.69
C PHE A 142 31.17 5.51 -9.95
N ASP A 143 29.95 4.98 -9.86
CA ASP A 143 29.28 4.20 -10.90
C ASP A 143 28.49 5.09 -11.88
N LEU A 144 28.10 6.31 -11.47
CA LEU A 144 27.36 7.23 -12.30
C LEU A 144 28.20 7.71 -13.50
N LYS A 145 27.70 7.39 -14.71
CA LYS A 145 28.33 7.77 -15.97
C LYS A 145 28.07 9.23 -16.32
N GLU A 146 26.81 9.65 -16.22
CA GLU A 146 26.32 10.98 -16.60
C GLU A 146 25.25 11.46 -15.62
N GLU A 147 25.16 12.79 -15.43
CA GLU A 147 24.16 13.42 -14.57
C GLU A 147 22.81 13.54 -15.29
N PHE A 148 21.71 13.28 -14.59
CA PHE A 148 20.36 13.22 -15.18
C PHE A 148 19.32 13.92 -14.29
N ASP A 149 18.14 14.22 -14.86
CA ASP A 149 17.01 14.77 -14.11
C ASP A 149 16.09 13.65 -13.65
N PHE A 150 15.66 13.70 -12.38
CA PHE A 150 14.80 12.71 -11.76
C PHE A 150 13.51 13.36 -11.26
N ASP A 151 12.36 12.79 -11.59
CA ASP A 151 11.05 13.28 -11.17
C ASP A 151 10.75 12.87 -9.73
N CYS A 152 10.67 13.86 -8.84
CA CYS A 152 10.34 13.71 -7.44
C CYS A 152 8.91 14.19 -7.16
N LYS A 153 7.92 13.43 -7.65
CA LYS A 153 6.48 13.71 -7.47
C LYS A 153 6.03 15.03 -8.11
N GLY A 154 6.47 15.27 -9.33
CA GLY A 154 6.13 16.45 -10.14
C GLY A 154 7.19 17.56 -10.13
N GLU A 155 8.31 17.38 -9.42
CA GLU A 155 9.45 18.31 -9.39
C GLU A 155 10.71 17.62 -9.91
N LEU A 156 11.30 18.14 -10.99
CA LEU A 156 12.54 17.61 -11.55
C LEU A 156 13.76 18.05 -10.72
N LYS A 157 14.52 17.08 -10.23
CA LYS A 157 15.80 17.30 -9.53
C LYS A 157 16.99 16.81 -10.35
N LYS A 158 18.02 17.64 -10.47
CA LYS A 158 19.29 17.29 -11.11
C LYS A 158 20.10 16.38 -10.19
N ILE A 159 20.33 15.14 -10.60
CA ILE A 159 21.13 14.16 -9.86
C ILE A 159 22.59 14.25 -10.29
N ARG A 160 23.44 14.69 -9.37
CA ARG A 160 24.87 14.95 -9.63
C ARG A 160 25.78 13.83 -9.15
N LYS A 161 26.93 13.70 -9.81
CA LYS A 161 27.98 12.73 -9.43
C LYS A 161 28.62 13.07 -8.09
N ASP A 162 28.68 14.36 -7.77
CA ASP A 162 29.26 14.91 -6.55
C ASP A 162 28.22 15.24 -5.45
N GLY A 163 26.94 14.88 -5.66
CA GLY A 163 25.87 15.05 -4.69
C GLY A 163 26.10 14.28 -3.38
N HIS A 164 25.24 14.48 -2.38
CA HIS A 164 25.38 13.82 -1.07
C HIS A 164 25.26 12.30 -1.18
N GLN A 165 26.29 11.59 -0.69
CA GLN A 165 26.41 10.13 -0.77
C GLN A 165 27.11 9.60 0.48
N PHE A 166 26.34 9.00 1.38
CA PHE A 166 26.83 8.56 2.68
C PHE A 166 27.36 7.13 2.65
N ALA A 167 28.59 6.90 3.10
CA ALA A 167 29.05 5.55 3.49
C ALA A 167 28.65 5.26 4.94
N LEU A 168 28.75 6.26 5.82
CA LEU A 168 28.30 6.21 7.21
C LEU A 168 27.48 7.44 7.56
N ARG A 169 26.28 7.23 8.12
CA ARG A 169 25.37 8.30 8.56
C ARG A 169 24.83 7.97 9.95
N SER A 170 25.03 8.85 10.93
CA SER A 170 24.39 8.72 12.26
C SER A 170 23.43 9.84 12.57
N MET A 171 22.30 9.55 13.18
CA MET A 171 21.29 10.52 13.57
C MET A 171 21.15 10.58 15.08
N PRO A 172 20.62 11.67 15.66
CA PRO A 172 20.17 11.64 17.04
C PRO A 172 19.24 10.44 17.26
N PRO A 173 19.41 9.69 18.35
CA PRO A 173 20.18 10.04 19.54
C PRO A 173 21.60 9.46 19.55
N THR A 174 22.32 9.33 18.43
CA THR A 174 23.66 8.72 18.40
C THR A 174 24.72 9.60 19.08
N GLN A 175 24.95 9.36 20.37
CA GLN A 175 25.89 10.11 21.19
C GLN A 175 27.28 9.49 21.24
N ARG A 176 27.42 8.15 21.23
CA ARG A 176 28.72 7.49 21.39
C ARG A 176 29.00 6.51 20.26
N LEU A 177 29.86 6.93 19.32
CA LEU A 177 30.32 6.10 18.20
C LEU A 177 31.83 5.98 18.22
N THR A 178 32.33 4.74 18.26
CA THR A 178 33.74 4.41 18.08
C THR A 178 33.95 3.61 16.82
N VAL A 179 34.86 4.05 15.96
CA VAL A 179 35.22 3.38 14.72
C VAL A 179 36.72 3.18 14.67
N THR A 180 37.18 1.95 14.49
CA THR A 180 38.60 1.65 14.38
C THR A 180 38.92 0.75 13.20
N ASN A 181 40.04 1.02 12.54
CA ASN A 181 40.56 0.21 11.43
C ASN A 181 39.52 -0.02 10.31
N SER A 182 38.69 0.99 10.00
CA SER A 182 37.61 0.86 9.03
C SER A 182 37.74 1.90 7.92
N ASN A 183 37.26 1.57 6.71
CA ASN A 183 37.41 2.44 5.55
C ASN A 183 36.04 2.83 4.99
N PHE A 184 35.89 4.09 4.58
CA PHE A 184 34.64 4.69 4.10
C PHE A 184 34.87 5.36 2.76
N TYR A 185 34.05 5.01 1.77
CA TYR A 185 34.23 5.44 0.38
C TYR A 185 32.93 5.98 -0.21
N SER A 186 32.95 7.18 -0.78
CA SER A 186 32.02 7.64 -1.82
C SER A 186 32.73 8.65 -2.72
N LEU A 187 32.19 8.94 -3.90
CA LEU A 187 32.74 10.03 -4.73
C LEU A 187 32.09 11.38 -4.41
N GLY A 188 30.85 11.32 -3.91
CA GLY A 188 30.03 12.46 -3.56
C GLY A 188 30.43 13.14 -2.26
N GLY A 189 29.59 14.10 -1.84
CA GLY A 189 29.76 14.75 -0.56
C GLY A 189 29.29 13.91 0.63
N ASP A 190 29.69 14.30 1.83
CA ASP A 190 29.19 13.75 3.09
C ASP A 190 29.45 12.25 3.35
N THR A 191 30.56 11.68 2.86
CA THR A 191 30.88 10.25 3.02
C THR A 191 30.77 9.73 4.46
N VAL A 192 31.33 10.47 5.42
CA VAL A 192 31.35 10.13 6.86
C VAL A 192 30.65 11.25 7.63
N SER A 193 29.38 10.99 7.93
CA SER A 193 28.41 11.98 8.42
C SER A 193 27.78 11.61 9.76
N PRO A 194 28.57 11.54 10.85
CA PRO A 194 28.01 11.31 12.17
C PRO A 194 27.39 12.60 12.72
N TRP A 195 26.07 12.67 12.82
CA TRP A 195 25.35 13.90 13.16
C TRP A 195 24.53 13.78 14.43
N ASP A 196 24.93 14.56 15.42
CA ASP A 196 24.21 14.90 16.64
C ASP A 196 24.92 16.12 17.22
N VAL A 197 24.41 17.30 16.88
CA VAL A 197 25.07 18.58 17.21
C VAL A 197 25.09 18.84 18.72
N GLU A 198 24.23 18.17 19.49
CA GLU A 198 24.05 18.46 20.91
C GLU A 198 24.90 17.56 21.79
N ASN A 199 24.93 16.26 21.48
CA ASN A 199 25.53 15.25 22.34
C ASN A 199 26.44 14.27 21.58
N GLY A 200 26.67 14.49 20.28
CA GLY A 200 27.52 13.62 19.47
C GLY A 200 28.96 13.56 19.96
N THR A 201 29.46 12.36 20.24
CA THR A 201 30.85 12.06 20.59
C THR A 201 31.36 10.92 19.73
N TYR A 202 32.31 11.24 18.84
CA TYR A 202 32.78 10.33 17.80
C TYR A 202 34.28 10.12 17.86
N TYR A 203 34.70 8.87 17.80
CA TYR A 203 36.12 8.52 17.72
C TYR A 203 36.40 7.67 16.49
N PHE A 204 37.27 8.16 15.61
CA PHE A 204 37.77 7.44 14.44
C PHE A 204 39.26 7.19 14.61
N LYS A 205 39.70 5.94 14.57
CA LYS A 205 41.11 5.57 14.66
C LYS A 205 41.56 4.72 13.49
N SER A 206 42.66 5.10 12.84
CA SER A 206 43.28 4.30 11.77
C SER A 206 42.31 3.98 10.62
N CYS A 207 41.45 4.94 10.27
CA CYS A 207 40.45 4.80 9.21
C CYS A 207 40.95 5.38 7.88
N THR A 208 40.41 4.92 6.75
CA THR A 208 40.49 5.63 5.47
C THR A 208 39.15 6.25 5.13
N MET A 209 39.13 7.51 4.68
CA MET A 209 37.91 8.24 4.33
C MET A 209 38.14 8.91 2.98
N GLU A 210 37.36 8.55 1.97
CA GLU A 210 37.46 9.06 0.60
C GLU A 210 36.14 9.70 0.17
N GLY A 211 36.21 10.93 -0.32
CA GLY A 211 35.02 11.69 -0.70
C GLY A 211 35.31 13.03 -1.36
N GLY A 212 34.24 13.67 -1.82
CA GLY A 212 34.25 14.98 -2.45
C GLY A 212 34.03 16.13 -1.45
N VAL A 213 32.85 16.74 -1.50
CA VAL A 213 32.51 17.94 -0.71
C VAL A 213 32.14 17.58 0.73
N ASP A 214 32.77 18.22 1.71
CA ASP A 214 32.45 18.09 3.14
C ASP A 214 32.40 16.62 3.61
N PHE A 215 33.22 15.75 3.02
CA PHE A 215 33.04 14.30 3.18
C PHE A 215 33.35 13.80 4.59
N TYR A 216 34.13 14.54 5.37
CA TYR A 216 34.23 14.35 6.81
C TYR A 216 33.53 15.51 7.51
N CYS A 217 32.28 15.28 7.92
CA CYS A 217 31.40 16.32 8.46
C CYS A 217 30.74 15.93 9.81
N PRO A 218 31.53 15.68 10.87
CA PRO A 218 30.98 15.42 12.19
C PRO A 218 30.26 16.64 12.78
N ARG A 219 29.24 16.38 13.60
CA ARG A 219 28.55 17.38 14.41
C ARG A 219 28.61 17.03 15.89
N GLY A 220 29.11 17.94 16.73
CA GLY A 220 29.41 17.67 18.14
C GLY A 220 30.93 17.56 18.41
N TRP A 221 31.36 16.59 19.22
CA TRP A 221 32.77 16.33 19.51
C TRP A 221 33.28 15.15 18.70
N ALA A 222 34.35 15.35 17.93
CA ALA A 222 34.93 14.30 17.12
C ALA A 222 36.45 14.26 17.23
N VAL A 223 37.02 13.05 17.27
CA VAL A 223 38.47 12.85 17.20
C VAL A 223 38.77 11.85 16.09
N ALA A 224 39.52 12.27 15.07
CA ALA A 224 40.08 11.41 14.04
C ALA A 224 41.59 11.28 14.26
N GLU A 225 42.04 10.08 14.59
CA GLU A 225 43.42 9.80 14.97
C GLU A 225 44.06 8.77 14.02
N ASN A 226 45.23 9.10 13.46
CA ASN A 226 45.95 8.21 12.54
C ASN A 226 45.14 7.83 11.29
N CYS A 227 44.22 8.69 10.86
CA CYS A 227 43.37 8.47 9.70
C CYS A 227 44.05 8.90 8.40
N PHE A 228 43.50 8.43 7.28
CA PHE A 228 43.97 8.77 5.94
C PHE A 228 42.79 9.30 5.12
N PHE A 229 42.89 10.55 4.67
CA PHE A 229 41.85 11.29 3.98
C PHE A 229 42.20 11.39 2.50
N ILE A 230 41.28 10.98 1.62
CA ILE A 230 41.43 11.02 0.16
C ILE A 230 40.41 12.02 -0.37
N CYS A 231 40.89 13.17 -0.78
CA CYS A 231 40.07 14.31 -1.16
C CYS A 231 39.88 14.36 -2.67
N HIS A 232 38.63 14.25 -3.11
CA HIS A 232 38.29 14.44 -4.52
C HIS A 232 37.91 15.88 -4.81
N ASN A 233 38.05 16.25 -6.09
CA ASN A 233 37.68 17.55 -6.67
C ASN A 233 38.38 18.76 -5.99
N LYS A 234 37.95 19.99 -6.32
CA LYS A 234 38.56 21.26 -5.81
C LYS A 234 37.83 21.83 -4.59
N ASN A 235 36.94 21.07 -3.98
CA ASN A 235 36.14 21.49 -2.85
C ASN A 235 36.80 21.12 -1.52
N ALA A 236 36.16 21.53 -0.42
CA ALA A 236 36.64 21.31 0.93
C ALA A 236 36.38 19.87 1.39
N ALA A 237 37.37 19.26 2.03
CA ALA A 237 37.27 17.91 2.59
C ALA A 237 36.61 17.87 3.97
N VAL A 238 37.04 18.75 4.88
CA VAL A 238 36.61 18.78 6.28
C VAL A 238 35.55 19.86 6.51
N TRP A 239 34.49 19.47 7.22
CA TRP A 239 33.48 20.37 7.72
C TRP A 239 33.12 20.01 9.17
N HIS A 240 32.57 20.95 9.93
CA HIS A 240 32.17 20.71 11.31
C HIS A 240 30.98 21.59 11.72
N ASP A 241 30.06 21.01 12.50
CA ASP A 241 29.00 21.74 13.21
C ASP A 241 29.20 21.62 14.72
N GLY A 242 29.61 22.73 15.32
CA GLY A 242 29.73 22.87 16.77
C GLY A 242 28.60 23.68 17.40
N THR A 243 27.60 24.14 16.65
CA THR A 243 26.62 25.15 17.12
C THR A 243 25.90 24.78 18.43
N GLY A 244 25.83 23.50 18.79
CA GLY A 244 25.20 23.05 20.03
C GLY A 244 25.96 23.41 21.32
N ASN A 245 27.28 23.58 21.25
CA ASN A 245 28.13 23.87 22.41
C ASN A 245 29.42 24.58 21.99
N GLU A 246 29.82 25.62 22.74
CA GLU A 246 31.06 26.34 22.44
C GLU A 246 32.28 25.41 22.43
N ASP A 247 32.31 24.40 23.30
CA ASP A 247 33.41 23.42 23.33
C ASP A 247 33.30 22.34 22.24
N ALA A 248 32.19 22.22 21.50
CA ALA A 248 32.09 21.20 20.44
C ALA A 248 33.18 21.42 19.37
N LYS A 249 33.97 20.38 19.12
CA LYS A 249 35.18 20.44 18.29
C LYS A 249 35.46 19.16 17.52
N SER A 250 36.07 19.31 16.34
CA SER A 250 36.66 18.23 15.56
C SER A 250 38.18 18.30 15.64
N VAL A 251 38.80 17.25 16.17
CA VAL A 251 40.25 17.15 16.35
C VAL A 251 40.80 16.07 15.43
N ILE A 252 41.68 16.46 14.51
CA ILE A 252 42.36 15.56 13.57
C ILE A 252 43.83 15.48 13.94
N LEU A 253 44.25 14.29 14.36
CA LEU A 253 45.54 13.99 14.98
C LEU A 253 46.33 13.02 14.13
N ASN A 254 47.61 13.31 13.88
CA ASN A 254 48.58 12.38 13.29
C ASN A 254 48.06 11.72 12.00
N SER A 255 47.28 12.45 11.21
CA SER A 255 46.57 11.93 10.04
C SER A 255 47.18 12.47 8.75
N GLU A 256 46.87 11.82 7.64
CA GLU A 256 47.40 12.17 6.32
C GLU A 256 46.26 12.58 5.38
N PHE A 257 46.47 13.64 4.61
CA PHE A 257 45.58 14.07 3.54
C PHE A 257 46.30 13.97 2.20
N VAL A 258 45.67 13.28 1.27
CA VAL A 258 46.03 13.22 -0.15
C VAL A 258 44.79 13.55 -0.98
N GLY A 259 44.94 13.83 -2.26
CA GLY A 259 43.78 14.08 -3.10
C GLY A 259 44.10 14.54 -4.51
N ASP A 260 43.04 14.90 -5.22
CA ASP A 260 43.13 15.47 -6.56
C ASP A 260 43.88 16.82 -6.54
N PRO A 261 44.63 17.19 -7.59
CA PRO A 261 45.32 18.48 -7.67
C PRO A 261 44.39 19.67 -7.38
N GLY A 262 44.71 20.42 -6.32
CA GLY A 262 43.96 21.60 -5.89
C GLY A 262 42.83 21.34 -4.90
N TYR A 263 42.81 20.19 -4.23
CA TYR A 263 41.85 19.93 -3.15
C TYR A 263 42.02 20.94 -1.99
N LYS A 264 40.92 21.31 -1.34
CA LYS A 264 40.94 22.25 -0.19
C LYS A 264 40.73 21.48 1.12
N LEU A 265 41.40 21.90 2.19
CA LEU A 265 41.35 21.18 3.46
C LEU A 265 39.98 21.21 4.13
N GLY A 266 39.31 22.36 4.15
CA GLY A 266 38.06 22.46 4.87
C GLY A 266 37.36 23.78 4.65
N ARG A 267 36.09 23.81 5.09
CA ARG A 267 35.28 25.02 5.11
C ARG A 267 34.28 24.95 6.26
N PHE A 268 33.68 26.08 6.61
CA PHE A 268 32.59 26.13 7.58
C PHE A 268 31.56 27.18 7.18
N HIS A 269 30.31 26.92 7.55
CA HIS A 269 29.19 27.87 7.41
C HIS A 269 28.28 27.86 8.64
N ARG A 270 28.73 27.18 9.71
CA ARG A 270 28.16 27.11 11.05
C ARG A 270 29.30 27.32 12.04
N ASP A 271 28.98 27.49 13.31
CA ASP A 271 29.99 27.59 14.34
C ASP A 271 30.86 26.33 14.32
N ALA A 272 32.16 26.50 14.11
CA ALA A 272 33.09 25.38 13.99
C ALA A 272 34.28 25.58 14.92
N GLN A 273 34.78 24.49 15.47
CA GLN A 273 36.06 24.45 16.18
C GLN A 273 36.86 23.26 15.62
N ILE A 274 37.95 23.54 14.91
CA ILE A 274 38.73 22.49 14.22
C ILE A 274 40.17 22.56 14.67
N TYR A 275 40.72 21.42 15.10
CA TYR A 275 42.14 21.26 15.42
C TYR A 275 42.79 20.32 14.42
N LEU A 276 43.84 20.78 13.75
CA LEU A 276 44.74 19.95 12.96
C LEU A 276 46.08 19.87 13.69
N ILE A 277 46.42 18.71 14.24
CA ILE A 277 47.64 18.50 15.02
C ILE A 277 48.48 17.37 14.43
N ASN A 278 49.73 17.68 14.10
CA ASN A 278 50.73 16.75 13.56
C ASN A 278 50.28 16.01 12.29
N ASN A 279 49.46 16.64 11.45
CA ASN A 279 49.01 16.03 10.20
C ASN A 279 50.01 16.25 9.07
N THR A 280 49.95 15.39 8.06
CA THR A 280 50.71 15.51 6.82
C THR A 280 49.79 15.78 5.65
N PHE A 281 50.13 16.75 4.82
CA PHE A 281 49.37 17.14 3.64
C PHE A 281 50.18 16.87 2.37
N SER A 282 49.55 16.34 1.33
CA SER A 282 50.23 16.08 0.06
C SER A 282 50.57 17.38 -0.70
N LYS A 283 51.38 17.27 -1.75
CA LYS A 283 51.81 18.46 -2.53
C LYS A 283 50.65 19.09 -3.31
N GLU A 284 49.62 18.30 -3.60
CA GLU A 284 48.40 18.62 -4.36
C GLU A 284 47.44 19.54 -3.60
N MET A 285 47.59 19.67 -2.28
CA MET A 285 46.75 20.55 -1.47
C MET A 285 46.82 22.01 -1.95
N ALA A 286 45.67 22.65 -2.14
CA ALA A 286 45.59 24.04 -2.56
C ALA A 286 46.09 25.01 -1.47
N ASP A 287 46.58 26.18 -1.91
CA ASP A 287 46.84 27.32 -1.03
C ASP A 287 45.51 28.02 -0.68
N SER A 288 44.72 27.35 0.15
CA SER A 288 43.43 27.83 0.62
C SER A 288 43.31 27.47 2.08
N GLU A 289 43.22 28.48 2.94
CA GLU A 289 42.91 28.26 4.34
C GLU A 289 41.55 27.57 4.52
N ILE A 290 41.31 27.01 5.71
CA ILE A 290 39.95 26.63 6.10
C ILE A 290 39.11 27.90 6.16
N TYR A 291 38.20 28.03 5.20
CA TYR A 291 37.51 29.27 4.89
C TYR A 291 36.04 29.22 5.31
N GLN A 292 35.50 30.38 5.65
CA GLN A 292 34.07 30.53 5.85
C GLN A 292 33.39 30.64 4.48
N VAL A 293 32.40 29.80 4.22
CA VAL A 293 31.53 29.96 3.05
C VAL A 293 30.52 31.06 3.37
N THR A 294 30.16 31.88 2.39
CA THR A 294 29.05 32.84 2.51
C THR A 294 27.81 32.13 3.07
N THR A 295 27.28 32.64 4.18
CA THR A 295 26.20 32.00 4.90
C THR A 295 25.27 33.01 5.55
N THR A 296 24.00 32.63 5.69
CA THR A 296 22.99 33.36 6.47
C THR A 296 22.98 32.94 7.93
N ASN A 297 23.75 31.92 8.32
CA ASN A 297 23.84 31.50 9.72
C ASN A 297 24.58 32.56 10.55
N GLU A 298 24.03 32.89 11.72
CA GLU A 298 24.72 33.70 12.72
C GLU A 298 25.76 32.85 13.44
N LEU A 299 27.04 33.26 13.35
CA LEU A 299 28.16 32.56 14.00
C LEU A 299 28.44 33.20 15.36
N LYS A 300 28.20 32.45 16.43
CA LYS A 300 28.28 32.97 17.81
C LYS A 300 29.71 33.06 18.32
N TRP A 301 30.59 32.15 17.90
CA TRP A 301 31.93 32.01 18.49
C TRP A 301 33.07 32.30 17.51
N GLY A 302 32.75 32.85 16.33
CA GLY A 302 33.73 33.28 15.34
C GLY A 302 34.59 32.14 14.75
N LYS A 303 35.70 32.52 14.08
CA LYS A 303 36.63 31.59 13.44
C LYS A 303 37.55 30.94 14.48
N ARG A 304 37.40 29.63 14.72
CA ARG A 304 38.18 28.87 15.72
C ARG A 304 38.87 27.66 15.09
N ILE A 305 39.94 27.95 14.35
CA ILE A 305 40.70 26.94 13.62
C ILE A 305 42.14 26.94 14.12
N TYR A 306 42.61 25.78 14.57
CA TYR A 306 43.87 25.64 15.28
C TYR A 306 44.80 24.64 14.60
N TYR A 307 46.08 25.02 14.51
CA TYR A 307 47.12 24.26 13.84
C TYR A 307 48.31 24.08 14.77
N TYR A 308 48.85 22.86 14.82
CA TYR A 308 50.11 22.59 15.51
C TYR A 308 50.88 21.44 14.84
N GLY A 309 52.14 21.65 14.49
CA GLY A 309 53.04 20.59 14.02
C GLY A 309 52.67 19.96 12.66
N ASN A 310 51.75 20.57 11.91
CA ASN A 310 51.37 20.07 10.58
C ASN A 310 52.49 20.28 9.56
N LYS A 311 52.60 19.37 8.61
CA LYS A 311 53.61 19.38 7.55
C LYS A 311 52.94 19.21 6.19
N LYS A 312 53.53 19.79 5.15
CA LYS A 312 53.13 19.56 3.76
C LYS A 312 54.31 19.00 2.98
N ALA A 313 54.03 18.06 2.08
CA ALA A 313 54.99 17.64 1.06
C ALA A 313 55.24 18.79 0.07
N GLY A 314 56.51 19.19 -0.07
CA GLY A 314 56.90 20.40 -0.81
C GLY A 314 56.86 21.66 0.06
N SER A 315 56.69 22.83 -0.56
CA SER A 315 56.71 24.11 0.15
C SER A 315 55.48 24.28 1.06
N PRO A 316 55.67 24.64 2.35
CA PRO A 316 54.55 24.89 3.26
C PRO A 316 53.85 26.23 2.95
N TYR A 317 52.56 26.32 3.31
CA TYR A 317 51.79 27.56 3.22
C TYR A 317 51.79 28.30 4.55
N ASN A 318 51.69 29.63 4.48
CA ASN A 318 51.78 30.48 5.68
C ASN A 318 50.57 30.35 6.62
N TRP A 319 49.40 30.02 6.10
CA TRP A 319 48.13 30.10 6.83
C TRP A 319 47.91 28.99 7.86
N TYR A 320 48.61 27.84 7.77
CA TYR A 320 48.51 26.74 8.76
C TYR A 320 49.70 26.68 9.74
N LYS A 321 50.50 27.74 9.84
CA LYS A 321 51.55 27.83 10.87
C LYS A 321 50.94 27.62 12.26
N ASN A 322 51.77 27.13 13.19
CA ASN A 322 51.36 26.91 14.56
C ASN A 322 50.73 28.18 15.15
N ASN A 323 49.47 28.09 15.57
CA ASN A 323 48.72 29.20 16.18
C ASN A 323 48.24 28.87 17.60
N ILE A 324 48.67 27.73 18.14
CA ILE A 324 48.51 27.30 19.54
C ILE A 324 49.85 26.79 20.07
N ASP A 325 50.01 26.76 21.39
CA ASP A 325 51.21 26.24 22.03
C ASP A 325 51.20 24.69 22.12
N LYS A 326 52.37 24.11 22.44
CA LYS A 326 52.56 22.65 22.57
C LYS A 326 51.69 22.01 23.64
N LYS A 327 51.47 22.68 24.76
CA LYS A 327 50.68 22.19 25.89
C LYS A 327 49.20 22.11 25.50
N THR A 328 48.68 23.13 24.83
CA THR A 328 47.33 23.19 24.28
C THR A 328 47.11 22.11 23.23
N ALA A 329 48.07 21.92 22.31
CA ALA A 329 48.01 20.84 21.32
C ALA A 329 48.04 19.45 21.97
N SER A 330 48.94 19.23 22.94
CA SER A 330 49.05 17.95 23.65
C SER A 330 47.84 17.62 24.54
N ALA A 331 46.99 18.60 24.82
CA ALA A 331 45.75 18.40 25.57
C ALA A 331 44.59 17.88 24.71
N GLN A 332 44.68 17.94 23.37
CA GLN A 332 43.61 17.47 22.46
C GLN A 332 43.67 15.96 22.24
N THR A 333 43.59 15.17 23.32
CA THR A 333 43.56 13.70 23.27
C THR A 333 42.13 13.19 23.19
N ARG A 334 41.92 11.95 22.70
CA ARG A 334 40.60 11.26 22.73
C ARG A 334 39.93 11.42 24.09
N GLN A 335 40.65 11.10 25.16
CA GLN A 335 40.10 11.12 26.51
C GLN A 335 39.60 12.51 26.89
N LYS A 336 40.43 13.55 26.74
CA LYS A 336 40.07 14.92 27.12
C LYS A 336 38.94 15.52 26.28
N VAL A 337 38.95 15.28 24.98
CA VAL A 337 37.95 15.83 24.06
C VAL A 337 36.58 15.18 24.31
N LEU A 338 36.53 13.86 24.46
CA LEU A 338 35.25 13.15 24.61
C LEU A 338 34.75 13.10 26.05
N SER A 339 35.65 13.11 27.06
CA SER A 339 35.24 13.12 28.48
C SER A 339 34.54 14.41 28.88
N TYR A 340 34.90 15.55 28.26
CA TYR A 340 34.21 16.81 28.53
C TYR A 340 32.72 16.69 28.18
N ALA A 341 32.42 16.16 27.00
CA ALA A 341 31.05 15.91 26.55
C ALA A 341 30.34 14.87 27.41
N TRP A 342 31.02 13.80 27.85
CA TRP A 342 30.45 12.79 28.74
C TRP A 342 30.13 13.29 30.14
N ASN A 343 30.91 14.24 30.66
CA ASN A 343 30.72 14.79 32.00
C ASN A 343 29.78 16.00 32.03
N ASN A 344 29.50 16.61 30.87
CA ASN A 344 28.59 17.74 30.73
C ASN A 344 27.55 17.49 29.62
N PRO A 345 26.79 16.38 29.64
CA PRO A 345 25.77 16.12 28.66
C PRO A 345 24.66 17.16 28.81
N LYS A 346 24.18 17.74 27.70
CA LYS A 346 22.92 18.49 27.74
C LYS A 346 21.77 17.47 27.80
N PRO A 347 20.71 17.70 28.60
CA PRO A 347 19.51 16.88 28.52
C PRO A 347 19.08 16.80 27.05
N TYR A 348 18.83 15.58 26.56
CA TYR A 348 18.32 15.40 25.21
C TYR A 348 16.87 15.90 25.16
N GLU A 349 16.71 17.19 24.89
CA GLU A 349 15.47 17.76 24.38
C GLU A 349 15.53 17.60 22.85
N ARG A 350 14.57 16.88 22.24
CA ARG A 350 14.48 16.86 20.76
C ARG A 350 14.52 18.30 20.27
N ARG A 351 15.42 18.62 19.36
CA ARG A 351 15.44 19.92 18.69
C ARG A 351 14.04 20.29 18.22
N PRO A 352 13.45 21.41 18.68
CA PRO A 352 12.37 22.01 17.95
C PRO A 352 12.91 22.43 16.58
N GLU A 353 12.14 22.16 15.52
CA GLU A 353 12.46 22.63 14.16
C GLU A 353 12.77 24.13 14.18
N VAL A 354 13.97 24.53 13.75
CA VAL A 354 14.33 25.94 13.69
C VAL A 354 13.56 26.61 12.55
N LYS A 355 12.48 27.30 12.93
CA LYS A 355 11.92 28.41 12.17
C LYS A 355 13.03 29.45 11.97
N ASN A 356 13.30 29.80 10.71
CA ASN A 356 14.04 31.02 10.39
C ASN A 356 13.37 32.20 11.10
N ALA A 357 14.16 33.05 11.75
CA ALA A 357 13.71 34.30 12.34
C ALA A 357 13.23 35.26 11.24
N GLN A 358 11.98 35.09 10.81
CA GLN A 358 11.11 36.19 10.44
C GLN A 358 10.37 36.59 11.71
N LYS A 359 10.40 37.90 12.03
CA LYS A 359 9.64 38.60 13.08
C LYS A 359 8.69 37.70 13.89
N GLN A 360 8.94 37.50 15.19
CA GLN A 360 8.03 36.79 16.10
C GLN A 360 6.63 37.40 16.01
N ALA A 361 5.78 36.74 15.23
CA ALA A 361 4.34 36.91 15.28
C ALA A 361 3.84 36.17 16.52
N GLU A 362 2.90 36.79 17.23
CA GLU A 362 2.16 36.21 18.34
C GLU A 362 1.62 34.83 17.92
N VAL A 363 1.83 33.79 18.75
CA VAL A 363 1.38 32.43 18.44
C VAL A 363 -0.14 32.44 18.43
N LEU A 364 -0.72 32.18 17.25
CA LEU A 364 -2.16 32.15 17.07
C LEU A 364 -2.78 31.12 18.02
N LYS A 365 -3.86 31.51 18.71
CA LYS A 365 -4.63 30.63 19.60
C LYS A 365 -5.98 30.30 18.98
N ASP A 366 -6.45 29.10 19.25
CA ASP A 366 -7.79 28.62 18.93
C ASP A 366 -8.55 28.43 20.25
N SER A 367 -9.62 29.18 20.47
CA SER A 367 -10.34 29.22 21.75
C SER A 367 -10.93 27.87 22.14
N ILE A 368 -11.30 27.03 21.17
CA ILE A 368 -11.83 25.69 21.42
C ILE A 368 -10.69 24.77 21.85
N ALA A 369 -9.54 24.85 21.18
CA ALA A 369 -8.37 24.07 21.55
C ALA A 369 -7.85 24.43 22.96
N GLU A 370 -7.88 25.71 23.36
CA GLU A 370 -7.51 26.11 24.73
C GLU A 370 -8.38 25.42 25.78
N HIS A 371 -9.69 25.33 25.57
CA HIS A 371 -10.60 24.61 26.46
C HIS A 371 -10.31 23.09 26.49
N MET A 372 -9.92 22.48 25.37
CA MET A 372 -9.51 21.07 25.33
C MET A 372 -8.22 20.82 26.13
N LEU A 373 -7.25 21.75 26.11
CA LEU A 373 -6.04 21.66 26.93
C LEU A 373 -6.38 21.65 28.43
N ILE A 374 -7.32 22.52 28.84
CA ILE A 374 -7.80 22.60 30.22
C ILE A 374 -8.52 21.30 30.63
N ALA A 375 -9.32 20.71 29.74
CA ALA A 375 -10.08 19.49 30.04
C ALA A 375 -9.25 18.20 30.11
N GLN A 376 -8.08 18.13 29.43
CA GLN A 376 -7.30 16.90 29.33
C GLN A 376 -6.80 16.40 30.70
N ARG A 377 -7.02 15.12 31.04
CA ARG A 377 -6.53 14.51 32.29
C ARG A 377 -5.01 14.29 32.26
N VAL A 378 -4.40 14.15 33.44
CA VAL A 378 -2.92 14.00 33.57
C VAL A 378 -2.35 12.79 32.82
N TYR A 379 -3.15 11.75 32.62
CA TYR A 379 -2.77 10.55 31.88
C TYR A 379 -3.12 10.59 30.38
N GLY A 380 -3.65 11.72 29.89
CA GLY A 380 -3.79 12.06 28.46
C GLY A 380 -5.20 11.92 27.87
N GLY A 381 -6.12 11.22 28.53
CA GLY A 381 -7.50 11.06 28.06
C GLY A 381 -8.39 12.25 28.39
N TRP A 382 -9.57 12.30 27.76
CA TRP A 382 -10.62 13.25 28.08
C TRP A 382 -11.85 12.55 28.66
N PRO A 383 -12.56 13.20 29.60
CA PRO A 383 -13.83 12.71 30.08
C PRO A 383 -14.92 12.93 29.03
N LYS A 384 -15.97 12.12 29.07
CA LYS A 384 -17.13 12.34 28.21
C LYS A 384 -18.00 13.52 28.63
N THR A 385 -17.90 14.01 29.87
CA THR A 385 -18.67 15.13 30.42
C THR A 385 -17.78 15.91 31.40
N LEU A 386 -17.98 17.23 31.55
CA LEU A 386 -17.15 18.08 32.45
C LEU A 386 -17.87 18.55 33.72
N ASP A 387 -19.19 18.47 33.75
CA ASP A 387 -20.04 19.07 34.79
C ASP A 387 -21.05 18.06 35.36
N GLY A 388 -20.80 16.77 35.18
CA GLY A 388 -21.72 15.71 35.60
C GLY A 388 -23.01 15.63 34.79
N LYS A 389 -23.19 16.45 33.73
CA LYS A 389 -24.29 16.27 32.77
C LYS A 389 -24.11 15.00 31.96
N THR A 390 -25.13 14.65 31.16
CA THR A 390 -25.11 13.47 30.27
C THR A 390 -24.58 13.76 28.87
N GLN A 391 -24.34 15.04 28.53
CA GLN A 391 -23.98 15.49 27.19
C GLN A 391 -22.46 15.70 27.04
N PRO A 392 -21.89 15.48 25.84
CA PRO A 392 -20.49 15.82 25.55
C PRO A 392 -20.18 17.29 25.85
N PRO A 393 -18.92 17.63 26.21
CA PRO A 393 -18.56 19.01 26.52
C PRO A 393 -18.69 19.88 25.27
N ASN A 394 -19.30 21.05 25.42
CA ASN A 394 -19.30 22.05 24.37
C ASN A 394 -18.14 23.04 24.57
N TYR A 395 -17.02 22.76 23.89
CA TYR A 395 -15.80 23.56 24.01
C TYR A 395 -15.90 24.96 23.38
N SER A 396 -16.96 25.28 22.64
CA SER A 396 -17.17 26.65 22.13
C SER A 396 -17.86 27.58 23.13
N ASP A 397 -18.42 27.04 24.22
CA ASP A 397 -19.09 27.85 25.23
C ASP A 397 -18.10 28.73 25.99
N HIS A 398 -18.58 29.88 26.46
CA HIS A 398 -17.80 30.70 27.37
C HIS A 398 -17.74 30.05 28.75
N TRP A 399 -16.53 29.77 29.24
CA TRP A 399 -16.30 29.16 30.55
C TRP A 399 -15.98 30.23 31.60
N SER A 400 -16.74 30.26 32.70
CA SER A 400 -16.42 31.15 33.83
C SER A 400 -15.11 30.73 34.50
N GLU A 401 -14.43 31.65 35.17
CA GLU A 401 -13.19 31.36 35.91
C GLU A 401 -13.41 30.25 36.96
N SER A 402 -14.56 30.25 37.64
CA SER A 402 -14.94 29.20 38.60
C SER A 402 -15.10 27.83 37.95
N PHE A 403 -15.63 27.78 36.73
CA PHE A 403 -15.78 26.53 35.99
C PHE A 403 -14.42 26.00 35.53
N ILE A 404 -13.57 26.87 35.00
CA ILE A 404 -12.18 26.53 34.64
C ILE A 404 -11.43 25.97 35.85
N ALA A 405 -11.55 26.62 37.02
CA ALA A 405 -10.92 26.14 38.25
C ALA A 405 -11.39 24.73 38.63
N GLY A 406 -12.70 24.47 38.58
CA GLY A 406 -13.25 23.13 38.85
C GLY A 406 -12.75 22.07 37.87
N VAL A 407 -12.69 22.37 36.57
CA VAL A 407 -12.15 21.44 35.56
C VAL A 407 -10.66 21.17 35.79
N MET A 408 -9.90 22.16 36.25
CA MET A 408 -8.47 22.01 36.60
C MET A 408 -8.25 21.17 37.86
N GLU A 409 -9.13 21.25 38.87
CA GLU A 409 -9.07 20.38 40.06
C GLU A 409 -9.29 18.89 39.67
N ASP A 410 -10.10 18.65 38.64
CA ASP A 410 -10.46 17.33 38.14
C ASP A 410 -9.36 16.64 37.29
N LYS A 411 -8.21 17.28 37.07
CA LYS A 411 -7.12 16.77 36.22
C LYS A 411 -6.66 15.34 36.55
N ASN A 412 -6.77 14.92 37.82
CA ASN A 412 -6.35 13.60 38.31
C ASN A 412 -7.46 12.54 38.35
N ARG A 413 -8.70 12.86 37.95
CA ARG A 413 -9.81 11.89 37.96
C ARG A 413 -9.58 10.78 36.94
N ASN A 414 -9.97 9.54 37.26
CA ASN A 414 -9.85 8.36 36.39
C ASN A 414 -11.05 8.19 35.43
N ASP A 415 -11.59 9.29 34.91
CA ASP A 415 -12.80 9.33 34.08
C ASP A 415 -12.53 9.48 32.57
N GLY A 416 -11.27 9.32 32.14
CA GLY A 416 -10.89 9.25 30.73
C GLY A 416 -11.58 8.10 30.00
N THR A 417 -12.05 8.37 28.78
CA THR A 417 -12.87 7.44 28.03
C THR A 417 -12.82 7.68 26.53
N ILE A 418 -13.23 6.67 25.78
CA ILE A 418 -13.52 6.73 24.34
C ILE A 418 -15.02 6.66 24.03
N ASP A 419 -15.87 6.62 25.07
CA ASP A 419 -17.33 6.67 24.98
C ASP A 419 -17.79 8.01 24.36
N ASN A 420 -18.84 7.97 23.52
CA ASN A 420 -19.38 9.16 22.83
C ASN A 420 -18.32 10.02 22.11
N GLY A 421 -17.29 9.37 21.56
CA GLY A 421 -16.20 10.02 20.84
C GLY A 421 -15.28 10.88 21.70
N ALA A 422 -15.34 10.78 23.03
CA ALA A 422 -14.37 11.41 23.90
C ALA A 422 -12.94 10.90 23.60
N THR A 423 -11.96 11.74 23.87
CA THR A 423 -10.54 11.53 23.53
C THR A 423 -10.26 11.55 22.02
N THR A 424 -10.97 10.78 21.20
CA THR A 424 -10.76 10.73 19.74
C THR A 424 -11.20 12.01 19.04
N ARG A 425 -12.32 12.63 19.46
CA ARG A 425 -12.76 13.96 18.99
C ARG A 425 -11.73 15.03 19.30
N GLU A 426 -11.24 15.09 20.53
CA GLU A 426 -10.28 16.08 20.98
C GLU A 426 -8.94 15.92 20.25
N ILE A 427 -8.44 14.70 20.08
CA ILE A 427 -7.23 14.42 19.27
C ILE A 427 -7.39 14.97 17.84
N ASN A 428 -8.50 14.66 17.17
CA ASN A 428 -8.74 15.11 15.80
C ASN A 428 -8.91 16.63 15.70
N TYR A 429 -9.55 17.26 16.68
CA TYR A 429 -9.69 18.72 16.71
C TYR A 429 -8.35 19.41 16.97
N LEU A 430 -7.57 18.92 17.93
CA LEU A 430 -6.24 19.45 18.23
C LEU A 430 -5.28 19.31 17.04
N LEU A 431 -5.43 18.27 16.22
CA LEU A 431 -4.72 18.16 14.96
C LEU A 431 -5.08 19.32 14.03
N LYS A 432 -6.37 19.55 13.81
CA LYS A 432 -6.86 20.66 12.98
C LYS A 432 -6.39 22.03 13.51
N ALA A 433 -6.52 22.26 14.81
CA ALA A 433 -6.10 23.49 15.47
C ALA A 433 -4.59 23.69 15.34
N TYR A 434 -3.78 22.65 15.55
CA TYR A 434 -2.34 22.68 15.34
C TYR A 434 -1.99 23.03 13.88
N ARG A 435 -2.68 22.44 12.90
CA ARG A 435 -2.45 22.74 11.49
C ARG A 435 -2.73 24.20 11.15
N ALA A 436 -3.78 24.78 11.72
CA ALA A 436 -4.19 26.16 11.49
C ALA A 436 -3.29 27.19 12.20
N THR A 437 -2.88 26.90 13.44
CA THR A 437 -2.20 27.87 14.30
C THR A 437 -0.68 27.66 14.41
N LYS A 438 -0.23 26.42 14.17
CA LYS A 438 1.12 25.93 14.47
C LYS A 438 1.50 26.10 15.96
N ASN A 439 0.50 26.10 16.86
CA ASN A 439 0.71 26.20 18.29
C ASN A 439 1.20 24.86 18.88
N PRO A 440 2.42 24.79 19.45
CA PRO A 440 3.01 23.55 19.94
C PRO A 440 2.24 22.89 21.09
N ASP A 441 1.48 23.64 21.88
CA ASP A 441 0.71 23.10 23.01
C ASP A 441 -0.40 22.15 22.52
N TYR A 442 -0.99 22.44 21.36
CA TYR A 442 -2.01 21.58 20.74
C TYR A 442 -1.40 20.27 20.26
N LEU A 443 -0.19 20.32 19.69
CA LEU A 443 0.54 19.11 19.29
C LEU A 443 0.94 18.28 20.53
N HIS A 444 1.38 18.93 21.60
CA HIS A 444 1.73 18.23 22.84
C HIS A 444 0.52 17.51 23.46
N SER A 445 -0.61 18.21 23.61
CA SER A 445 -1.83 17.62 24.15
C SER A 445 -2.38 16.50 23.27
N LEU A 446 -2.33 16.66 21.94
CA LEU A 446 -2.63 15.61 20.99
C LEU A 446 -1.76 14.37 21.21
N LYS A 447 -0.43 14.51 21.38
CA LYS A 447 0.47 13.36 21.64
C LYS A 447 0.12 12.64 22.94
N ASN A 448 -0.27 13.38 23.98
CA ASN A 448 -0.71 12.80 25.24
C ASN A 448 -2.00 11.98 25.05
N GLY A 449 -2.93 12.46 24.21
CA GLY A 449 -4.11 11.71 23.80
C GLY A 449 -3.79 10.43 23.04
N LEU A 450 -2.88 10.48 22.07
CA LEU A 450 -2.42 9.29 21.34
C LEU A 450 -1.75 8.27 22.27
N SER A 451 -0.90 8.74 23.18
CA SER A 451 -0.23 7.90 24.18
C SER A 451 -1.23 7.24 25.12
N TYR A 452 -2.31 7.94 25.48
CA TYR A 452 -3.41 7.38 26.26
C TYR A 452 -4.12 6.23 25.51
N LEU A 453 -4.42 6.41 24.23
CA LEU A 453 -5.02 5.35 23.40
C LEU A 453 -4.13 4.10 23.31
N VAL A 454 -2.81 4.28 23.17
CA VAL A 454 -1.85 3.16 23.18
C VAL A 454 -1.86 2.43 24.53
N LYS A 455 -1.88 3.17 25.65
CA LYS A 455 -1.85 2.57 27.01
C LYS A 455 -3.12 1.81 27.36
N MET A 456 -4.28 2.24 26.86
CA MET A 456 -5.54 1.58 27.19
C MET A 456 -5.80 0.31 26.38
N GLN A 457 -5.11 0.13 25.25
CA GLN A 457 -5.32 -1.04 24.41
C GLN A 457 -4.82 -2.31 25.09
N TYR A 458 -5.65 -3.36 25.12
CA TYR A 458 -5.24 -4.67 25.62
C TYR A 458 -4.22 -5.36 24.71
N ASP A 459 -3.47 -6.31 25.26
CA ASP A 459 -2.45 -7.08 24.50
C ASP A 459 -3.05 -7.82 23.29
N HIS A 460 -4.28 -8.31 23.40
CA HIS A 460 -5.04 -8.95 22.32
C HIS A 460 -5.73 -7.94 21.38
N GLY A 461 -5.49 -6.64 21.55
CA GLY A 461 -5.89 -5.57 20.63
C GLY A 461 -7.23 -4.89 20.88
N GLY A 462 -8.03 -5.38 21.82
CA GLY A 462 -9.31 -4.76 22.19
C GLY A 462 -9.13 -3.47 22.99
N PHE A 463 -10.13 -2.60 22.97
CA PHE A 463 -10.14 -1.36 23.75
C PHE A 463 -11.24 -1.37 24.82
N PRO A 464 -10.92 -1.08 26.09
CA PRO A 464 -11.93 -0.83 27.11
C PRO A 464 -12.69 0.46 26.81
N GLN A 465 -13.87 0.65 27.43
CA GLN A 465 -14.60 1.91 27.30
C GLN A 465 -13.94 3.05 28.08
N PHE A 466 -13.41 2.76 29.28
CA PHE A 466 -12.70 3.72 30.14
C PHE A 466 -11.29 3.23 30.46
N TYR A 467 -10.39 4.17 30.75
CA TYR A 467 -9.06 3.87 31.28
C TYR A 467 -8.58 5.06 32.14
N PRO A 468 -7.99 4.83 33.33
CA PRO A 468 -7.66 3.53 33.93
C PRO A 468 -8.81 2.85 34.71
N ASP A 469 -10.02 3.42 34.73
CA ASP A 469 -11.18 2.80 35.38
C ASP A 469 -11.67 1.56 34.63
N THR A 470 -11.55 0.40 35.28
CA THR A 470 -11.93 -0.92 34.75
C THR A 470 -13.17 -1.50 35.43
N SER A 471 -13.97 -0.68 36.11
CA SER A 471 -15.14 -1.15 36.85
C SER A 471 -16.31 -1.59 35.96
N GLY A 472 -16.91 -2.74 36.28
CA GLY A 472 -18.08 -3.26 35.59
C GLY A 472 -17.88 -3.40 34.08
N TYR A 473 -18.86 -2.97 33.29
CA TYR A 473 -18.79 -3.07 31.82
C TYR A 473 -17.75 -2.13 31.19
N ARG A 474 -17.13 -1.23 31.96
CA ARG A 474 -16.15 -0.28 31.43
C ARG A 474 -14.86 -0.95 30.95
N ASN A 475 -14.57 -2.15 31.43
CA ASN A 475 -13.44 -2.97 31.00
C ASN A 475 -13.69 -3.78 29.71
N GLN A 476 -14.94 -3.84 29.23
CA GLN A 476 -15.29 -4.68 28.09
C GLN A 476 -14.63 -4.13 26.82
N ILE A 477 -14.28 -5.02 25.88
CA ILE A 477 -13.90 -4.59 24.53
C ILE A 477 -15.11 -3.88 23.92
N THR A 478 -14.98 -2.59 23.62
CA THR A 478 -16.15 -1.74 23.37
C THR A 478 -16.19 -1.24 21.92
N TYR A 479 -17.08 -1.81 21.12
CA TYR A 479 -17.47 -1.25 19.81
C TYR A 479 -18.58 -0.20 19.93
N ASN A 480 -19.37 -0.25 21.02
CA ASN A 480 -20.49 0.67 21.25
C ASN A 480 -20.11 2.14 21.03
N ASP A 481 -20.94 2.85 20.27
CA ASP A 481 -20.74 4.25 19.88
C ASP A 481 -19.41 4.44 19.14
N ASP A 482 -19.07 3.44 18.33
CA ASP A 482 -17.88 3.31 17.50
C ASP A 482 -16.57 3.50 18.28
N ALA A 483 -16.57 3.28 19.59
CA ALA A 483 -15.48 3.63 20.49
C ALA A 483 -14.11 3.06 20.04
N MET A 484 -14.01 1.73 19.97
CA MET A 484 -12.81 1.05 19.47
C MET A 484 -12.48 1.42 18.02
N ILE A 485 -13.48 1.56 17.15
CA ILE A 485 -13.26 1.88 15.74
C ILE A 485 -12.69 3.29 15.56
N ASN A 486 -13.18 4.27 16.32
CA ASN A 486 -12.65 5.62 16.33
C ASN A 486 -11.21 5.67 16.86
N ALA A 487 -10.89 4.89 17.90
CA ALA A 487 -9.52 4.78 18.40
C ALA A 487 -8.57 4.20 17.34
N LEU A 488 -9.00 3.14 16.64
CA LEU A 488 -8.24 2.53 15.55
C LEU A 488 -8.16 3.43 14.31
N GLN A 489 -9.18 4.24 14.04
CA GLN A 489 -9.16 5.23 12.97
C GLN A 489 -8.21 6.38 13.29
N VAL A 490 -8.11 6.79 14.56
CA VAL A 490 -7.07 7.70 15.03
C VAL A 490 -5.69 7.08 14.80
N PHE A 491 -5.45 5.84 15.22
CA PHE A 491 -4.17 5.18 14.92
C PHE A 491 -3.86 5.18 13.42
N ARG A 492 -4.81 4.80 12.57
CA ARG A 492 -4.66 4.83 11.11
C ARG A 492 -4.35 6.24 10.58
N THR A 493 -5.02 7.25 11.09
CA THR A 493 -4.84 8.65 10.67
C THR A 493 -3.44 9.17 10.95
N PHE A 494 -2.84 8.79 12.09
CA PHE A 494 -1.50 9.23 12.49
C PHE A 494 -0.39 8.27 12.06
N THR A 495 -0.73 7.09 11.53
CA THR A 495 0.22 6.15 10.92
C THR A 495 0.24 6.22 9.39
N ASP A 496 -0.74 6.89 8.77
CA ASP A 496 -0.74 7.24 7.36
C ASP A 496 0.25 8.37 7.04
N THR A 497 0.79 8.35 5.83
CA THR A 497 1.80 9.29 5.31
C THR A 497 1.33 10.75 5.30
N SER A 498 0.02 10.99 5.30
CA SER A 498 -0.61 12.32 5.29
C SER A 498 -0.32 13.16 6.54
N ASN A 499 0.09 12.53 7.65
CA ASN A 499 0.47 13.20 8.90
C ASN A 499 1.95 12.98 9.29
N SER A 500 2.79 12.53 8.35
CA SER A 500 4.21 12.24 8.57
C SER A 500 5.09 13.46 8.90
N ASP A 501 4.54 14.68 8.77
CA ASP A 501 5.20 15.92 9.17
C ASP A 501 4.97 16.29 10.65
N LEU A 502 4.11 15.57 11.36
CA LEU A 502 3.94 15.74 12.80
C LEU A 502 5.08 15.01 13.55
N ASP A 503 5.78 15.71 14.44
CA ASP A 503 6.82 15.11 15.29
C ASP A 503 6.22 14.24 16.40
N LEU A 504 5.55 13.12 16.11
CA LEU A 504 4.94 12.28 17.15
C LEU A 504 5.96 11.40 17.90
N GLY A 505 7.08 11.09 17.24
CA GLY A 505 8.09 10.15 17.73
C GLY A 505 7.85 8.72 17.25
N ASN A 506 8.93 8.05 16.85
CA ASN A 506 8.88 6.71 16.24
C ASN A 506 8.24 5.67 17.16
N GLU A 507 8.55 5.68 18.46
CA GLU A 507 7.97 4.73 19.43
C GLU A 507 6.44 4.81 19.46
N LEU A 508 5.88 6.02 19.47
CA LEU A 508 4.43 6.22 19.47
C LEU A 508 3.82 5.81 18.13
N ILE A 509 4.48 6.11 17.01
CA ILE A 509 4.04 5.69 15.67
C ILE A 509 4.06 4.16 15.53
N GLU A 510 5.14 3.51 15.98
CA GLU A 510 5.28 2.05 15.98
C GLU A 510 4.23 1.40 16.90
N ALA A 511 3.99 1.95 18.08
CA ALA A 511 2.96 1.47 18.98
C ALA A 511 1.55 1.60 18.37
N MET A 512 1.26 2.68 17.64
CA MET A 512 0.00 2.82 16.89
C MET A 512 -0.10 1.87 15.69
N HIS A 513 1.01 1.59 14.99
CA HIS A 513 1.04 0.59 13.92
C HIS A 513 0.80 -0.83 14.47
N ASP A 514 1.47 -1.20 15.56
CA ASP A 514 1.28 -2.49 16.24
C ASP A 514 -0.15 -2.58 16.81
N GLY A 515 -0.61 -1.51 17.45
CA GLY A 515 -1.97 -1.40 17.96
C GLY A 515 -3.04 -1.52 16.87
N THR A 516 -2.79 -0.98 15.68
CA THR A 516 -3.68 -1.16 14.52
C THR A 516 -3.76 -2.63 14.10
N LYS A 517 -2.62 -3.32 14.03
CA LYS A 517 -2.58 -4.75 13.67
C LYS A 517 -3.31 -5.61 14.71
N LYS A 518 -3.01 -5.40 16.00
CA LYS A 518 -3.69 -6.08 17.12
C LYS A 518 -5.19 -5.80 17.12
N GLY A 519 -5.59 -4.56 16.84
CA GLY A 519 -7.00 -4.17 16.75
C GLY A 519 -7.75 -4.90 15.64
N ILE A 520 -7.14 -5.04 14.46
CA ILE A 520 -7.71 -5.81 13.34
C ILE A 520 -7.84 -7.29 13.72
N ASP A 521 -6.80 -7.88 14.32
CA ASP A 521 -6.83 -9.27 14.81
C ASP A 521 -7.95 -9.48 15.85
N CYS A 522 -8.12 -8.54 16.79
CA CYS A 522 -9.22 -8.54 17.73
C CYS A 522 -10.59 -8.51 17.03
N ILE A 523 -10.77 -7.65 16.02
CA ILE A 523 -12.02 -7.56 15.23
C ILE A 523 -12.33 -8.90 14.57
N LEU A 524 -11.35 -9.55 13.95
CA LEU A 524 -11.56 -10.84 13.27
C LEU A 524 -11.93 -11.95 14.27
N LYS A 525 -11.30 -11.96 15.44
CA LYS A 525 -11.57 -12.94 16.52
C LYS A 525 -12.92 -12.74 17.20
N THR A 526 -13.41 -11.52 17.30
CA THR A 526 -14.70 -11.21 17.92
C THR A 526 -15.86 -11.32 16.93
N GLN A 527 -15.62 -11.49 15.63
CA GLN A 527 -16.71 -11.67 14.66
C GLN A 527 -17.53 -12.92 14.99
N ILE A 528 -18.83 -12.73 15.25
CA ILE A 528 -19.69 -13.79 15.74
C ILE A 528 -19.86 -14.84 14.65
N GLU A 529 -19.70 -16.10 15.04
CA GLU A 529 -19.86 -17.26 14.17
C GLU A 529 -21.09 -18.05 14.61
N LYS A 530 -21.99 -18.31 13.66
CA LYS A 530 -23.20 -19.09 13.87
C LYS A 530 -23.24 -20.21 12.85
N GLU A 531 -23.29 -21.45 13.33
CA GLU A 531 -23.32 -22.65 12.48
C GLU A 531 -22.15 -22.71 11.46
N GLY A 532 -20.96 -22.27 11.86
CA GLY A 532 -19.77 -22.24 10.99
C GLY A 532 -19.73 -21.07 10.01
N ILE A 533 -20.72 -20.16 10.06
CA ILE A 533 -20.82 -19.00 9.18
C ILE A 533 -20.53 -17.73 9.98
N LYS A 534 -19.54 -16.96 9.56
CA LYS A 534 -19.25 -15.63 10.12
C LYS A 534 -20.43 -14.69 9.85
N THR A 535 -20.72 -13.82 10.81
CA THR A 535 -21.86 -12.89 10.77
C THR A 535 -21.39 -11.45 11.01
N ILE A 536 -21.96 -10.73 11.97
CA ILE A 536 -21.56 -9.39 12.39
C ILE A 536 -21.06 -9.40 13.86
N TRP A 537 -20.92 -8.23 14.47
CA TRP A 537 -20.35 -8.06 15.81
C TRP A 537 -21.42 -7.68 16.85
N ALA A 538 -21.10 -7.89 18.12
CA ALA A 538 -21.80 -7.33 19.27
C ALA A 538 -21.26 -5.95 19.61
N ALA A 539 -22.01 -5.20 20.43
CA ALA A 539 -21.58 -3.87 20.87
C ALA A 539 -20.43 -3.95 21.90
N GLN A 540 -20.33 -5.03 22.66
CA GLN A 540 -19.26 -5.26 23.62
C GLN A 540 -18.89 -6.75 23.73
N TYR A 541 -17.64 -7.01 24.13
CA TYR A 541 -17.11 -8.36 24.34
C TYR A 541 -16.29 -8.46 25.61
N ASP A 542 -16.37 -9.62 26.25
CA ASP A 542 -15.53 -10.00 27.38
C ASP A 542 -14.05 -10.04 26.97
N PRO A 543 -13.14 -9.28 27.63
CA PRO A 543 -11.75 -9.17 27.20
C PRO A 543 -10.97 -10.49 27.34
N GLN A 544 -11.46 -11.44 28.15
CA GLN A 544 -10.79 -12.70 28.38
C GLN A 544 -11.28 -13.79 27.41
N SER A 545 -12.59 -13.94 27.29
CA SER A 545 -13.22 -14.99 26.47
C SER A 545 -13.52 -14.57 25.04
N LEU A 546 -13.48 -13.28 24.73
CA LEU A 546 -13.82 -12.69 23.43
C LEU A 546 -15.26 -13.01 22.97
N LYS A 547 -16.16 -13.30 23.91
CA LYS A 547 -17.58 -13.56 23.64
C LYS A 547 -18.42 -12.29 23.84
N PRO A 548 -19.55 -12.14 23.12
CA PRO A 548 -20.49 -11.05 23.34
C PRO A 548 -20.85 -10.90 24.83
N ALA A 549 -20.75 -9.68 25.35
CA ALA A 549 -20.94 -9.38 26.75
C ALA A 549 -22.02 -8.32 26.98
N THR A 550 -22.60 -8.32 28.18
CA THR A 550 -23.57 -7.31 28.61
C THR A 550 -22.85 -5.99 28.91
N ALA A 551 -23.46 -4.87 28.53
CA ALA A 551 -23.03 -3.55 29.00
C ALA A 551 -23.92 -3.04 30.13
N ARG A 552 -24.79 -2.08 29.84
CA ARG A 552 -25.84 -1.64 30.76
C ARG A 552 -26.90 -2.74 30.85
N ILE A 553 -27.72 -2.72 31.91
CA ILE A 553 -28.71 -3.77 32.18
C ILE A 553 -29.68 -4.04 31.01
N TYR A 554 -29.87 -3.05 30.13
CA TYR A 554 -30.70 -3.11 28.93
C TYR A 554 -29.94 -3.35 27.61
N GLU A 555 -28.63 -3.61 27.67
CA GLU A 555 -27.76 -3.88 26.51
C GLU A 555 -27.21 -5.30 26.60
N HIS A 556 -28.02 -6.24 26.10
CA HIS A 556 -27.76 -7.67 26.15
C HIS A 556 -26.71 -8.12 25.11
N PRO A 557 -26.00 -9.25 25.35
CA PRO A 557 -25.23 -9.95 24.32
C PRO A 557 -26.11 -10.22 23.09
N SER A 558 -25.76 -9.59 21.96
CA SER A 558 -26.61 -9.53 20.77
C SER A 558 -25.78 -9.16 19.54
N PHE A 559 -26.31 -9.41 18.35
CA PHE A 559 -25.76 -8.79 17.14
C PHE A 559 -26.12 -7.30 17.14
N ALA A 560 -25.12 -6.42 17.01
CA ALA A 560 -25.28 -4.97 17.05
C ALA A 560 -25.10 -4.38 15.66
N THR A 561 -26.21 -4.06 14.97
CA THR A 561 -26.18 -3.66 13.55
C THR A 561 -25.48 -2.32 13.35
N LYS A 562 -25.81 -1.31 14.17
CA LYS A 562 -25.20 0.03 14.11
C LYS A 562 -23.68 -0.05 14.23
N GLU A 563 -23.19 -0.67 15.29
CA GLU A 563 -21.74 -0.70 15.57
C GLU A 563 -21.00 -1.59 14.55
N SER A 564 -21.65 -2.61 14.01
CA SER A 564 -21.08 -3.48 12.97
C SER A 564 -20.86 -2.75 11.64
N VAL A 565 -21.64 -1.71 11.34
CA VAL A 565 -21.43 -0.90 10.12
C VAL A 565 -20.06 -0.24 10.18
N ALA A 566 -19.72 0.44 11.28
CA ALA A 566 -18.42 1.08 11.46
C ALA A 566 -17.26 0.08 11.45
N VAL A 567 -17.44 -1.13 12.00
CA VAL A 567 -16.44 -2.21 11.92
C VAL A 567 -16.19 -2.59 10.46
N ILE A 568 -17.24 -2.82 9.67
CA ILE A 568 -17.13 -3.20 8.26
C ILE A 568 -16.47 -2.07 7.45
N GLU A 569 -16.91 -0.83 7.62
CA GLU A 569 -16.34 0.35 6.96
C GLU A 569 -14.84 0.51 7.29
N TYR A 570 -14.46 0.31 8.55
CA TYR A 570 -13.07 0.36 8.98
C TYR A 570 -12.22 -0.72 8.29
N LEU A 571 -12.72 -1.96 8.23
CA LEU A 571 -12.04 -3.07 7.53
C LEU A 571 -11.97 -2.82 6.02
N MET A 572 -13.03 -2.24 5.42
CA MET A 572 -13.06 -1.85 4.02
C MET A 572 -12.03 -0.74 3.71
N GLY A 573 -11.72 0.13 4.68
CA GLY A 573 -10.66 1.14 4.53
C GLY A 573 -9.24 0.58 4.51
N ILE A 574 -9.02 -0.72 4.73
CA ILE A 574 -7.69 -1.33 4.68
C ILE A 574 -7.23 -1.45 3.23
N GLN A 575 -6.06 -0.88 2.91
CA GLN A 575 -5.43 -1.07 1.60
C GLN A 575 -4.94 -2.52 1.45
N GLN A 576 -5.31 -3.18 0.35
CA GLN A 576 -4.96 -4.58 0.07
C GLN A 576 -5.30 -5.53 1.23
N PRO A 577 -6.59 -5.64 1.60
CA PRO A 577 -7.01 -6.44 2.74
C PRO A 577 -6.70 -7.93 2.51
N SER A 578 -6.32 -8.64 3.58
CA SER A 578 -6.08 -10.08 3.54
C SER A 578 -7.36 -10.85 3.20
N GLU A 579 -7.24 -12.10 2.74
CA GLU A 579 -8.42 -12.91 2.42
C GLU A 579 -9.35 -13.12 3.63
N GLU A 580 -8.78 -13.22 4.83
CA GLU A 580 -9.53 -13.30 6.08
C GLU A 580 -10.36 -12.02 6.33
N VAL A 581 -9.75 -10.84 6.15
CA VAL A 581 -10.46 -9.55 6.23
C VAL A 581 -11.54 -9.45 5.17
N ARG A 582 -11.26 -9.87 3.92
CA ARG A 582 -12.25 -9.88 2.84
C ARG A 582 -13.42 -10.81 3.15
N ASN A 583 -13.16 -11.98 3.74
CA ASN A 583 -14.19 -12.90 4.19
C ASN A 583 -15.03 -12.30 5.31
N ALA A 584 -14.40 -11.66 6.30
CA ALA A 584 -15.10 -11.00 7.39
C ALA A 584 -16.08 -9.93 6.88
N ILE A 585 -15.62 -9.07 5.97
CA ILE A 585 -16.45 -8.03 5.31
C ILE A 585 -17.62 -8.65 4.54
N ARG A 586 -17.35 -9.62 3.65
CA ARG A 586 -18.38 -10.29 2.83
C ARG A 586 -19.46 -10.95 3.68
N SER A 587 -19.04 -11.61 4.76
CA SER A 587 -19.94 -12.28 5.68
C SER A 587 -20.80 -11.30 6.48
N GLY A 588 -20.21 -10.21 6.96
CA GLY A 588 -20.93 -9.15 7.67
C GLY A 588 -21.99 -8.48 6.79
N VAL A 589 -21.63 -8.08 5.57
CA VAL A 589 -22.54 -7.48 4.59
C VAL A 589 -23.70 -8.42 4.26
N ARG A 590 -23.41 -9.70 4.00
CA ARG A 590 -24.43 -10.72 3.72
C ARG A 590 -25.40 -10.89 4.88
N PHE A 591 -24.90 -10.87 6.11
CA PHE A 591 -25.74 -11.00 7.30
C PHE A 591 -26.62 -9.75 7.51
N LEU A 592 -26.07 -8.54 7.32
CA LEU A 592 -26.85 -7.30 7.35
C LEU A 592 -27.97 -7.28 6.29
N ASP A 593 -27.70 -7.76 5.08
CA ASP A 593 -28.71 -7.86 4.03
C ASP A 593 -29.81 -8.90 4.37
N LYS A 594 -29.44 -10.01 5.01
CA LYS A 594 -30.36 -11.07 5.47
C LYS A 594 -31.36 -10.56 6.50
N ILE A 595 -30.90 -9.84 7.52
CA ILE A 595 -31.71 -9.48 8.71
C ILE A 595 -32.54 -8.19 8.55
N LYS A 596 -32.49 -7.55 7.37
CA LYS A 596 -33.19 -6.29 7.12
C LYS A 596 -34.71 -6.46 7.18
N LEU A 597 -35.36 -5.56 7.89
CA LEU A 597 -36.81 -5.49 8.00
C LEU A 597 -37.36 -4.77 6.78
N LYS A 598 -38.25 -5.44 6.06
CA LYS A 598 -38.94 -4.87 4.89
C LYS A 598 -40.34 -4.47 5.29
N SER A 599 -40.84 -3.44 4.62
CA SER A 599 -42.22 -2.98 4.74
C SER A 599 -42.62 -2.40 6.10
N ILE A 600 -41.66 -2.10 6.98
CA ILE A 600 -41.89 -1.48 8.29
C ILE A 600 -41.38 -0.04 8.27
N THR A 601 -42.18 0.88 8.80
CA THR A 601 -41.81 2.27 9.05
C THR A 601 -41.69 2.50 10.56
N TYR A 602 -40.71 3.32 10.96
CA TYR A 602 -40.48 3.69 12.36
C TYR A 602 -40.32 5.20 12.46
N LYS A 603 -41.12 5.85 13.32
CA LYS A 603 -41.07 7.30 13.55
C LYS A 603 -41.24 7.63 15.02
N ARG A 604 -40.48 8.60 15.51
CA ARG A 604 -40.74 9.28 16.77
C ARG A 604 -41.76 10.40 16.51
N VAL A 605 -42.91 10.34 17.16
CA VAL A 605 -44.02 11.28 17.01
C VAL A 605 -44.18 12.10 18.29
N LYS A 606 -44.58 13.36 18.17
CA LYS A 606 -44.87 14.20 19.34
C LYS A 606 -46.18 13.73 19.96
N ASP A 607 -46.17 13.45 21.25
CA ASP A 607 -47.34 13.08 22.02
C ASP A 607 -47.25 13.74 23.40
N THR A 608 -47.98 14.85 23.56
CA THR A 608 -47.96 15.65 24.79
C THR A 608 -48.63 14.94 25.98
N ALA A 609 -49.35 13.84 25.75
CA ALA A 609 -49.92 13.02 26.83
C ALA A 609 -48.92 11.97 27.36
N SER A 610 -47.87 11.66 26.59
CA SER A 610 -46.82 10.73 27.01
C SER A 610 -45.86 11.36 28.02
N GLU A 611 -45.26 10.54 28.89
CA GLU A 611 -44.31 10.98 29.92
C GLU A 611 -43.13 11.80 29.36
N THR A 612 -42.69 11.49 28.13
CA THR A 612 -41.53 12.16 27.51
C THR A 612 -41.91 13.29 26.55
N GLY A 613 -43.21 13.53 26.32
CA GLY A 613 -43.70 14.41 25.26
C GLY A 613 -43.60 13.83 23.84
N TYR A 614 -43.20 12.55 23.72
CA TYR A 614 -43.04 11.80 22.48
C TYR A 614 -43.46 10.33 22.63
N GLU A 615 -43.83 9.71 21.52
CA GLU A 615 -44.10 8.27 21.39
C GLU A 615 -43.43 7.72 20.11
N VAL A 616 -43.31 6.39 19.99
CA VAL A 616 -42.89 5.71 18.76
C VAL A 616 -44.09 5.14 18.01
N ALA A 617 -44.10 5.30 16.69
CA ALA A 617 -45.10 4.72 15.81
C ALA A 617 -44.44 3.74 14.85
N LEU A 618 -44.95 2.51 14.84
CA LEU A 618 -44.66 1.51 13.82
C LEU A 618 -45.83 1.45 12.83
N GLY A 619 -45.52 1.35 11.54
CA GLY A 619 -46.55 1.21 10.50
C GLY A 619 -46.05 0.36 9.34
N GLU A 620 -46.98 -0.20 8.57
CA GLU A 620 -46.65 -1.01 7.39
C GLU A 620 -46.73 -0.19 6.11
N ASP A 621 -45.68 -0.23 5.30
CA ASP A 621 -45.65 0.35 3.95
C ASP A 621 -44.77 -0.52 3.05
N LYS A 622 -45.35 -1.14 2.03
CA LYS A 622 -44.63 -2.02 1.09
C LYS A 622 -43.48 -1.34 0.35
N PHE A 623 -43.45 0.00 0.29
CA PHE A 623 -42.38 0.79 -0.32
C PHE A 623 -41.42 1.41 0.71
N ALA A 624 -41.56 1.08 2.00
CA ALA A 624 -40.66 1.55 3.03
C ALA A 624 -39.22 1.12 2.72
N LYS A 625 -38.29 2.04 2.98
CA LYS A 625 -36.87 1.76 2.98
C LYS A 625 -36.56 0.61 3.96
N PRO A 626 -35.56 -0.25 3.64
CA PRO A 626 -35.12 -1.28 4.57
C PRO A 626 -34.75 -0.69 5.95
N LEU A 627 -35.20 -1.33 7.03
CA LEU A 627 -34.98 -0.90 8.41
C LEU A 627 -34.23 -1.99 9.18
N TRP A 628 -33.46 -1.64 10.20
CA TRP A 628 -32.77 -2.60 11.07
C TRP A 628 -33.03 -2.29 12.54
N GLY A 629 -33.21 -3.34 13.35
CA GLY A 629 -33.11 -3.22 14.81
C GLY A 629 -31.66 -2.93 15.21
N ARG A 630 -31.42 -2.16 16.28
CA ARG A 630 -30.05 -1.91 16.76
C ARG A 630 -29.42 -3.20 17.26
N PHE A 631 -30.21 -4.04 17.94
CA PHE A 631 -29.79 -5.30 18.53
C PHE A 631 -30.67 -6.45 18.04
N TYR A 632 -30.05 -7.57 17.69
CA TYR A 632 -30.74 -8.82 17.34
C TYR A 632 -30.30 -9.96 18.26
N ASP A 633 -31.25 -10.81 18.65
CA ASP A 633 -30.99 -12.01 19.43
C ASP A 633 -30.01 -12.96 18.70
N LEU A 634 -29.03 -13.50 19.44
CA LEU A 634 -27.99 -14.37 18.88
C LEU A 634 -28.56 -15.67 18.29
N GLU A 635 -29.63 -16.20 18.87
CA GLU A 635 -30.26 -17.45 18.45
C GLU A 635 -31.39 -17.21 17.46
N LEU A 636 -32.31 -16.29 17.77
CA LEU A 636 -33.53 -16.10 16.99
C LEU A 636 -33.37 -15.16 15.79
N GLU A 637 -32.31 -14.37 15.73
CA GLU A 637 -32.10 -13.34 14.68
C GLU A 637 -33.30 -12.39 14.53
N LYS A 638 -33.94 -12.05 15.65
CA LYS A 638 -35.02 -11.07 15.73
C LYS A 638 -34.57 -9.84 16.51
N PRO A 639 -35.10 -8.64 16.19
CA PRO A 639 -34.87 -7.45 16.99
C PRO A 639 -35.21 -7.70 18.46
N ILE A 640 -34.36 -7.22 19.36
CA ILE A 640 -34.59 -7.29 20.81
C ILE A 640 -34.65 -5.91 21.44
N PHE A 641 -35.48 -5.79 22.47
CA PHE A 641 -35.70 -4.59 23.26
C PHE A 641 -35.51 -4.91 24.74
N SER A 642 -35.10 -3.93 25.53
CA SER A 642 -34.99 -4.11 26.99
C SER A 642 -35.20 -2.79 27.71
N GLY A 643 -35.99 -2.84 28.77
CA GLY A 643 -36.19 -1.75 29.70
C GLY A 643 -35.15 -1.74 30.81
N ARG A 644 -35.29 -0.81 31.76
CA ARG A 644 -34.45 -0.70 32.97
C ARG A 644 -34.54 -1.93 33.90
N ASP A 645 -35.53 -2.79 33.71
CA ASP A 645 -35.66 -4.08 34.40
C ASP A 645 -34.71 -5.17 33.86
N GLY A 646 -34.06 -4.93 32.73
CA GLY A 646 -33.13 -5.88 32.12
C GLY A 646 -33.78 -7.09 31.46
N ILE A 647 -35.10 -7.08 31.24
CA ILE A 647 -35.79 -8.21 30.61
C ILE A 647 -35.80 -8.03 29.09
N LYS A 648 -35.21 -8.99 28.38
CA LYS A 648 -35.23 -9.10 26.92
C LYS A 648 -36.66 -9.32 26.42
N ARG A 649 -37.08 -8.48 25.48
CA ARG A 649 -38.40 -8.45 24.83
C ARG A 649 -38.25 -8.41 23.31
N PHE A 650 -39.31 -8.75 22.60
CA PHE A 650 -39.33 -8.79 21.13
C PHE A 650 -40.31 -7.79 20.52
N ASP A 651 -41.01 -7.03 21.35
CA ASP A 651 -41.84 -5.89 20.95
C ASP A 651 -41.38 -4.63 21.68
N ILE A 652 -41.20 -3.53 20.93
CA ILE A 652 -40.78 -2.22 21.46
C ILE A 652 -41.85 -1.59 22.35
N PHE A 653 -43.11 -1.99 22.22
CA PHE A 653 -44.19 -1.49 23.08
C PHE A 653 -44.25 -2.17 24.46
N GLU A 654 -43.49 -3.24 24.66
CA GLU A 654 -43.37 -3.94 25.95
C GLU A 654 -42.36 -3.28 26.90
N ILE A 655 -41.62 -2.27 26.45
CA ILE A 655 -40.68 -1.47 27.28
C ILE A 655 -41.25 -0.09 27.60
N GLU A 656 -40.77 0.53 28.67
CA GLU A 656 -41.23 1.83 29.15
C GLU A 656 -41.07 2.96 28.10
N VAL A 657 -42.00 3.93 28.13
CA VAL A 657 -42.05 5.09 27.21
C VAL A 657 -40.68 5.78 27.15
N GLU A 658 -40.07 6.00 28.32
CA GLU A 658 -38.77 6.63 28.47
C GLU A 658 -37.65 5.94 27.67
N ARG A 659 -37.61 4.60 27.66
CA ARG A 659 -36.58 3.85 26.93
C ARG A 659 -36.89 3.70 25.45
N ARG A 660 -38.15 3.56 25.04
CA ARG A 660 -38.48 3.47 23.61
C ARG A 660 -38.35 4.79 22.88
N THR A 661 -38.50 5.94 23.54
CA THR A 661 -38.46 7.27 22.88
C THR A 661 -37.10 7.95 22.94
N HIS A 662 -36.24 7.63 23.92
CA HIS A 662 -34.92 8.25 24.11
C HIS A 662 -33.75 7.35 23.69
N TYR A 663 -34.01 6.14 23.21
CA TYR A 663 -32.98 5.22 22.72
C TYR A 663 -33.28 4.78 21.29
N GLY A 664 -32.26 4.78 20.43
CA GLY A 664 -32.38 4.41 19.02
C GLY A 664 -32.46 2.89 18.86
N TRP A 665 -33.65 2.31 18.97
CA TRP A 665 -33.87 0.87 18.80
C TRP A 665 -33.96 0.42 17.34
N TYR A 666 -34.33 1.32 16.44
CA TYR A 666 -34.41 1.08 15.00
C TYR A 666 -33.66 2.17 14.22
N GLY A 667 -33.09 1.81 13.09
CA GLY A 667 -32.37 2.74 12.23
C GLY A 667 -32.07 2.22 10.83
N TYR A 668 -31.53 3.11 10.01
CA TYR A 668 -31.18 2.88 8.61
C TYR A 668 -29.66 2.69 8.42
N TRP A 669 -28.92 2.38 9.50
CA TRP A 669 -27.45 2.44 9.52
C TRP A 669 -26.76 1.65 8.40
N PRO A 670 -27.19 0.42 8.05
CA PRO A 670 -26.56 -0.33 6.97
C PRO A 670 -26.89 0.12 5.54
N GLU A 671 -27.82 1.06 5.32
CA GLU A 671 -28.34 1.42 3.99
C GLU A 671 -27.21 1.82 3.02
N ASP A 672 -26.43 2.84 3.37
CA ASP A 672 -25.35 3.34 2.51
C ASP A 672 -24.23 2.31 2.32
N LEU A 673 -23.87 1.57 3.38
CA LEU A 673 -22.89 0.48 3.32
C LEU A 673 -23.30 -0.57 2.27
N LEU A 674 -24.55 -1.04 2.31
CA LEU A 674 -25.04 -2.09 1.42
C LEU A 674 -25.27 -1.60 -0.01
N GLU A 675 -25.82 -0.39 -0.18
CA GLU A 675 -26.23 0.10 -1.50
C GLU A 675 -25.11 0.78 -2.28
N LYS A 676 -24.10 1.34 -1.60
CA LYS A 676 -23.08 2.20 -2.23
C LYS A 676 -21.65 1.78 -1.90
N GLU A 677 -21.32 1.67 -0.62
CA GLU A 677 -19.92 1.60 -0.21
C GLU A 677 -19.31 0.21 -0.43
N TYR A 678 -20.00 -0.85 -0.02
CA TYR A 678 -19.54 -2.21 -0.21
C TYR A 678 -19.45 -2.60 -1.68
N PRO A 679 -20.46 -2.33 -2.55
CA PRO A 679 -20.32 -2.57 -3.99
C PRO A 679 -19.06 -1.92 -4.57
N ARG A 680 -18.82 -0.64 -4.25
CA ARG A 680 -17.63 0.09 -4.70
C ARG A 680 -16.33 -0.51 -4.16
N TRP A 681 -16.29 -0.89 -2.89
CA TRP A 681 -15.10 -1.50 -2.29
C TRP A 681 -14.82 -2.89 -2.84
N HIS A 682 -15.87 -3.68 -3.06
CA HIS A 682 -15.81 -5.03 -3.62
C HIS A 682 -15.20 -5.00 -5.02
N GLU A 683 -15.60 -4.02 -5.83
CA GLU A 683 -15.01 -3.73 -7.14
C GLU A 683 -13.50 -3.42 -7.07
N LEU A 684 -13.01 -2.78 -6.00
CA LEU A 684 -11.62 -2.33 -5.87
C LEU A 684 -10.67 -3.36 -5.21
N ASN A 685 -11.16 -4.24 -4.33
CA ASN A 685 -10.32 -5.03 -3.41
C ASN A 685 -10.37 -6.56 -3.58
N ILE A 686 -11.32 -7.10 -4.34
CA ILE A 686 -11.33 -8.52 -4.70
C ILE A 686 -10.58 -8.70 -6.02
N GLY A 687 -9.27 -8.49 -6.00
CA GLY A 687 -8.33 -8.79 -7.09
C GLY A 687 -8.64 -8.10 -8.42
N ARG A 688 -7.66 -7.36 -8.96
CA ARG A 688 -7.66 -6.85 -10.34
C ARG A 688 -7.78 -7.94 -11.43
N SER A 689 -8.01 -9.20 -11.05
CA SER A 689 -8.32 -10.35 -11.92
C SER A 689 -9.74 -10.91 -11.72
N GLN A 690 -10.65 -10.24 -10.99
CA GLN A 690 -12.04 -10.66 -10.80
C GLN A 690 -13.06 -9.51 -10.86
N ILE A 691 -12.70 -8.30 -11.29
CA ILE A 691 -13.65 -7.19 -11.47
C ILE A 691 -14.77 -7.66 -12.41
N GLY A 692 -15.99 -7.75 -11.91
CA GLY A 692 -17.15 -8.26 -12.65
C GLY A 692 -17.52 -9.71 -12.36
N VAL A 693 -16.61 -10.54 -11.85
CA VAL A 693 -16.84 -11.99 -11.62
C VAL A 693 -17.68 -12.22 -10.37
N THR A 694 -19.00 -12.32 -10.55
CA THR A 694 -19.97 -12.66 -9.50
C THR A 694 -20.14 -14.17 -9.32
N GLY A 695 -19.63 -14.97 -10.26
CA GLY A 695 -19.93 -16.38 -10.40
C GLY A 695 -21.34 -16.66 -10.95
N VAL A 696 -22.12 -15.62 -11.29
CA VAL A 696 -23.51 -15.73 -11.76
C VAL A 696 -23.61 -15.17 -13.17
N ARG A 697 -24.08 -15.98 -14.11
CA ARG A 697 -24.28 -15.58 -15.51
C ARG A 697 -25.28 -14.42 -15.61
N ASP A 698 -24.91 -13.36 -16.32
CA ASP A 698 -25.79 -12.23 -16.58
C ASP A 698 -26.55 -12.42 -17.92
N THR A 699 -27.87 -12.57 -17.86
CA THR A 699 -28.74 -12.71 -19.04
C THR A 699 -29.59 -11.46 -19.33
N SER A 700 -29.18 -10.30 -18.78
CA SER A 700 -29.88 -9.02 -18.94
C SER A 700 -29.96 -8.55 -20.40
N TYR A 701 -28.94 -8.82 -21.21
CA TYR A 701 -29.04 -8.65 -22.66
C TYR A 701 -29.68 -9.88 -23.30
N ASN A 702 -30.86 -9.68 -23.90
CA ASN A 702 -31.62 -10.72 -24.58
C ASN A 702 -32.41 -10.12 -25.76
N LEU A 703 -33.04 -10.98 -26.57
CA LEU A 703 -33.74 -10.56 -27.79
C LEU A 703 -34.85 -9.54 -27.53
N LYS A 704 -35.56 -9.64 -26.40
CA LYS A 704 -36.60 -8.67 -26.02
C LYS A 704 -35.99 -7.30 -25.73
N ALA A 705 -34.95 -7.24 -24.90
CA ALA A 705 -34.25 -5.99 -24.60
C ALA A 705 -33.63 -5.36 -25.86
N ALA A 706 -33.05 -6.18 -26.74
CA ALA A 706 -32.52 -5.73 -28.02
C ALA A 706 -33.63 -5.13 -28.91
N TYR A 707 -34.79 -5.79 -29.00
CA TYR A 707 -35.93 -5.31 -29.77
C TYR A 707 -36.45 -3.98 -29.23
N GLU A 708 -36.67 -3.88 -27.91
CA GLU A 708 -37.11 -2.65 -27.24
C GLU A 708 -36.15 -1.48 -27.45
N SER A 709 -34.85 -1.74 -27.56
CA SER A 709 -33.85 -0.73 -27.90
C SER A 709 -33.90 -0.33 -29.38
N VAL A 710 -34.04 -1.29 -30.29
CA VAL A 710 -34.00 -1.03 -31.72
C VAL A 710 -35.24 -0.28 -32.20
N ILE A 711 -36.45 -0.64 -31.74
CA ILE A 711 -37.70 0.02 -32.17
C ILE A 711 -37.77 1.51 -31.80
N LYS A 712 -36.98 1.95 -30.81
CA LYS A 712 -36.85 3.36 -30.44
C LYS A 712 -36.13 4.16 -31.53
N LYS A 713 -35.19 3.55 -32.25
CA LYS A 713 -34.39 4.16 -33.31
C LYS A 713 -34.97 3.89 -34.71
N GLU A 714 -35.45 2.67 -34.95
CA GLU A 714 -36.02 2.25 -36.24
C GLU A 714 -37.38 1.57 -36.02
N LYS A 715 -38.47 2.31 -36.29
CA LYS A 715 -39.85 1.84 -36.06
C LYS A 715 -40.27 0.72 -37.01
N LYS A 716 -39.58 0.53 -38.15
CA LYS A 716 -39.87 -0.54 -39.11
C LYS A 716 -39.23 -1.88 -38.74
N ALA A 717 -38.38 -1.89 -37.71
CA ALA A 717 -37.71 -3.09 -37.27
C ALA A 717 -38.71 -4.15 -36.80
N ARG A 718 -38.52 -5.39 -37.25
CA ARG A 718 -39.37 -6.53 -36.87
C ARG A 718 -38.54 -7.81 -36.82
N LEU A 719 -38.99 -8.77 -36.01
CA LEU A 719 -38.40 -10.10 -35.99
C LEU A 719 -38.57 -10.79 -37.35
N PRO A 720 -37.57 -11.56 -37.81
CA PRO A 720 -37.68 -12.35 -39.03
C PRO A 720 -38.72 -13.46 -38.85
N LYS A 721 -39.39 -13.84 -39.95
CA LYS A 721 -40.35 -14.96 -39.94
C LYS A 721 -39.62 -16.27 -40.24
N VAL A 722 -39.16 -16.95 -39.20
CA VAL A 722 -38.44 -18.22 -39.33
C VAL A 722 -39.34 -19.41 -38.96
N SER A 723 -39.51 -20.34 -39.91
CA SER A 723 -40.20 -21.62 -39.65
C SER A 723 -39.24 -22.68 -39.14
N TYR A 724 -39.57 -23.38 -38.05
CA TYR A 724 -38.74 -24.43 -37.46
C TYR A 724 -39.14 -25.86 -37.87
N LYS A 725 -40.21 -26.05 -38.67
CA LYS A 725 -40.78 -27.38 -38.96
C LYS A 725 -39.76 -28.36 -39.56
N SER A 726 -38.88 -27.86 -40.43
CA SER A 726 -37.85 -28.63 -41.14
C SER A 726 -36.49 -28.64 -40.43
N ILE A 727 -36.41 -28.15 -39.19
CA ILE A 727 -35.15 -28.05 -38.44
C ILE A 727 -35.06 -29.17 -37.41
N ASP A 728 -33.90 -29.81 -37.35
CA ASP A 728 -33.46 -30.61 -36.21
C ASP A 728 -32.64 -29.71 -35.28
N LEU A 729 -33.04 -29.66 -34.02
CA LEU A 729 -32.47 -28.83 -32.97
C LEU A 729 -32.16 -29.70 -31.76
N ALA A 730 -30.88 -29.93 -31.49
CA ALA A 730 -30.41 -30.50 -30.23
C ALA A 730 -29.95 -29.36 -29.32
N LYS A 731 -30.66 -29.14 -28.21
CA LYS A 731 -30.35 -28.08 -27.26
C LYS A 731 -29.42 -28.54 -26.16
N ASP A 732 -28.67 -27.60 -25.63
CA ASP A 732 -27.88 -27.74 -24.40
C ASP A 732 -26.98 -28.99 -24.39
N VAL A 733 -26.34 -29.27 -25.53
CA VAL A 733 -25.33 -30.32 -25.63
C VAL A 733 -24.09 -29.85 -24.87
N VAL A 734 -23.73 -30.54 -23.79
CA VAL A 734 -22.53 -30.23 -23.00
C VAL A 734 -21.29 -30.51 -23.84
N TYR A 735 -20.42 -29.51 -24.01
CA TYR A 735 -19.14 -29.67 -24.70
C TYR A 735 -17.94 -29.60 -23.76
N ALA A 736 -18.07 -28.97 -22.59
CA ALA A 736 -17.01 -28.91 -21.58
C ALA A 736 -17.57 -28.68 -20.17
N THR A 737 -16.86 -29.16 -19.15
CA THR A 737 -17.12 -28.81 -17.76
C THR A 737 -15.92 -28.05 -17.21
N LYS A 738 -16.12 -26.83 -16.73
CA LYS A 738 -15.08 -25.95 -16.17
C LYS A 738 -15.47 -25.54 -14.77
N ASN A 739 -14.61 -25.82 -13.78
CA ASN A 739 -14.83 -25.44 -12.38
C ASN A 739 -16.21 -25.90 -11.84
N GLY A 740 -16.66 -27.09 -12.23
CA GLY A 740 -17.96 -27.64 -11.81
C GLY A 740 -19.19 -27.07 -12.53
N LYS A 741 -19.00 -26.26 -13.59
CA LYS A 741 -20.09 -25.77 -14.46
C LYS A 741 -19.98 -26.36 -15.85
N ASP A 742 -21.10 -26.82 -16.38
CA ASP A 742 -21.20 -27.29 -17.76
C ASP A 742 -21.37 -26.11 -18.71
N LEU A 743 -20.64 -26.15 -19.82
CA LEU A 743 -20.76 -25.26 -20.96
C LEU A 743 -21.45 -26.00 -22.10
N HIS A 744 -22.41 -25.32 -22.71
CA HIS A 744 -23.38 -25.93 -23.60
C HIS A 744 -23.28 -25.40 -25.03
N MET A 745 -23.75 -26.19 -25.99
CA MET A 745 -23.99 -25.73 -27.36
C MET A 745 -25.32 -26.25 -27.88
N ASP A 746 -25.94 -25.48 -28.78
CA ASP A 746 -27.09 -25.95 -29.55
C ASP A 746 -26.63 -26.35 -30.96
N VAL A 747 -27.08 -27.51 -31.44
CA VAL A 747 -26.79 -28.01 -32.78
C VAL A 747 -28.03 -27.89 -33.65
N ILE A 748 -27.92 -27.14 -34.75
CA ILE A 748 -29.03 -26.78 -35.63
C ILE A 748 -28.74 -27.22 -37.06
N SER A 749 -29.63 -28.05 -37.61
CA SER A 749 -29.50 -28.58 -38.97
C SER A 749 -30.85 -28.75 -39.67
N LEU A 750 -30.84 -28.87 -41.00
CA LEU A 750 -32.04 -29.27 -41.76
C LEU A 750 -32.34 -30.77 -41.56
N LYS A 751 -33.63 -31.11 -41.41
CA LYS A 751 -34.10 -32.51 -41.37
C LYS A 751 -33.70 -33.25 -42.64
N GLY A 752 -33.15 -34.45 -42.46
CA GLY A 752 -32.70 -35.29 -43.58
C GLY A 752 -31.53 -34.67 -44.35
N ALA A 753 -30.75 -33.80 -43.72
CA ALA A 753 -29.60 -33.17 -44.35
C ALA A 753 -28.56 -34.20 -44.85
N GLN A 754 -27.94 -33.83 -45.98
CA GLN A 754 -26.90 -34.59 -46.65
C GLN A 754 -25.61 -34.71 -45.80
N GLU A 755 -24.77 -35.68 -46.15
CA GLU A 755 -23.41 -35.80 -45.60
C GLU A 755 -22.50 -34.65 -46.07
N ASN A 756 -21.34 -34.48 -45.40
CA ASN A 756 -20.28 -33.54 -45.80
C ASN A 756 -20.70 -32.06 -45.89
N ARG A 757 -21.36 -31.55 -44.84
CA ARG A 757 -21.80 -30.15 -44.77
C ARG A 757 -20.73 -29.23 -44.19
N GLN A 758 -20.81 -27.96 -44.56
CA GLN A 758 -19.99 -26.92 -43.94
C GLN A 758 -20.54 -26.60 -42.55
N ALA A 759 -19.66 -26.56 -41.55
CA ALA A 759 -20.01 -26.27 -40.16
C ALA A 759 -19.72 -24.81 -39.81
N LEU A 760 -20.74 -24.14 -39.27
CA LEU A 760 -20.68 -22.76 -38.79
C LEU A 760 -20.74 -22.78 -37.27
N VAL A 761 -19.76 -22.17 -36.61
CA VAL A 761 -19.73 -22.04 -35.15
C VAL A 761 -20.01 -20.59 -34.80
N MET A 762 -21.17 -20.34 -34.19
CA MET A 762 -21.73 -19.02 -33.94
C MET A 762 -21.58 -18.62 -32.49
N ILE A 763 -20.85 -17.52 -32.25
CA ILE A 763 -20.56 -16.96 -30.94
C ILE A 763 -21.48 -15.76 -30.68
N HIS A 764 -22.17 -15.78 -29.54
CA HIS A 764 -23.13 -14.73 -29.21
C HIS A 764 -22.46 -13.44 -28.72
N GLY A 765 -23.15 -12.31 -28.94
CA GLY A 765 -22.76 -10.99 -28.45
C GLY A 765 -23.19 -10.71 -27.01
N GLY A 766 -23.02 -9.46 -26.57
CA GLY A 766 -23.35 -9.00 -25.21
C GLY A 766 -22.17 -8.43 -24.41
N GLY A 767 -21.14 -7.94 -25.10
CA GLY A 767 -19.99 -7.26 -24.49
C GLY A 767 -19.21 -8.16 -23.53
N TRP A 768 -19.04 -9.44 -23.85
CA TRP A 768 -18.36 -10.47 -23.04
C TRP A 768 -18.97 -10.69 -21.64
N ARG A 769 -19.93 -9.87 -21.20
CA ARG A 769 -20.45 -9.75 -19.84
C ARG A 769 -21.84 -10.35 -19.69
N THR A 770 -22.66 -10.24 -20.73
CA THR A 770 -24.04 -10.70 -20.76
C THR A 770 -24.37 -11.37 -22.10
N GLY A 771 -25.61 -11.84 -22.28
CA GLY A 771 -26.07 -12.49 -23.51
C GLY A 771 -26.22 -14.01 -23.38
N ASP A 772 -26.82 -14.61 -24.39
CA ASP A 772 -27.06 -16.05 -24.45
C ASP A 772 -27.06 -16.56 -25.90
N LYS A 773 -26.60 -17.82 -26.08
CA LYS A 773 -26.53 -18.51 -27.38
C LYS A 773 -27.87 -18.52 -28.12
N THR A 774 -29.00 -18.62 -27.40
CA THR A 774 -30.34 -18.70 -27.98
C THR A 774 -30.79 -17.45 -28.74
N MET A 775 -30.14 -16.30 -28.53
CA MET A 775 -30.43 -15.07 -29.27
C MET A 775 -30.24 -15.22 -30.80
N HIS A 776 -29.42 -16.17 -31.23
CA HIS A 776 -29.11 -16.41 -32.65
C HIS A 776 -29.85 -17.61 -33.25
N THR A 777 -30.86 -18.16 -32.56
CA THR A 777 -31.61 -19.34 -33.05
C THR A 777 -32.26 -19.11 -34.42
N ASP A 778 -32.85 -17.94 -34.66
CA ASP A 778 -33.47 -17.59 -35.94
C ASP A 778 -32.45 -17.50 -37.08
N LEU A 779 -31.28 -16.91 -36.82
CA LEU A 779 -30.18 -16.82 -37.77
C LEU A 779 -29.65 -18.22 -38.12
N ALA A 780 -29.37 -19.02 -37.09
CA ALA A 780 -28.87 -20.38 -37.25
C ALA A 780 -29.86 -21.29 -37.98
N ALA A 781 -31.15 -21.21 -37.67
CA ALA A 781 -32.19 -21.97 -38.37
C ALA A 781 -32.33 -21.52 -39.85
N THR A 782 -32.14 -20.24 -40.15
CA THR A 782 -32.19 -19.74 -41.53
C THR A 782 -30.98 -20.21 -42.35
N LEU A 783 -29.79 -20.19 -41.75
CA LEU A 783 -28.58 -20.76 -42.37
C LEU A 783 -28.67 -22.28 -42.52
N ALA A 784 -29.22 -23.00 -41.53
CA ALA A 784 -29.42 -24.44 -41.61
C ALA A 784 -30.30 -24.83 -42.81
N LYS A 785 -31.34 -24.05 -43.12
CA LYS A 785 -32.17 -24.25 -44.34
C LYS A 785 -31.42 -24.05 -45.65
N LYS A 786 -30.32 -23.30 -45.64
CA LYS A 786 -29.43 -23.12 -46.80
C LYS A 786 -28.40 -24.25 -46.93
N GLY A 787 -28.43 -25.25 -46.04
CA GLY A 787 -27.63 -26.48 -46.14
C GLY A 787 -26.48 -26.59 -45.14
N TYR A 788 -26.31 -25.61 -44.26
CA TYR A 788 -25.25 -25.60 -43.25
C TYR A 788 -25.63 -26.40 -41.99
N VAL A 789 -24.65 -26.78 -41.18
CA VAL A 789 -24.85 -27.16 -39.78
C VAL A 789 -24.32 -26.04 -38.90
N VAL A 790 -25.14 -25.55 -37.98
CA VAL A 790 -24.81 -24.39 -37.16
C VAL A 790 -24.76 -24.78 -35.70
N PHE A 791 -23.68 -24.42 -35.04
CA PHE A 791 -23.44 -24.62 -33.61
C PHE A 791 -23.53 -23.29 -32.90
N LEU A 792 -24.50 -23.10 -32.01
CA LEU A 792 -24.56 -21.92 -31.14
C LEU A 792 -23.81 -22.25 -29.86
N VAL A 793 -22.67 -21.60 -29.62
CA VAL A 793 -21.81 -21.94 -28.49
C VAL A 793 -21.98 -20.96 -27.32
N GLU A 794 -22.08 -21.53 -26.13
CA GLU A 794 -21.94 -20.82 -24.87
C GLU A 794 -20.47 -20.61 -24.52
N TYR A 795 -20.12 -19.54 -23.81
CA TYR A 795 -18.81 -19.34 -23.20
C TYR A 795 -18.97 -18.68 -21.82
N ARG A 796 -17.97 -18.79 -20.93
CA ARG A 796 -18.02 -18.10 -19.62
C ARG A 796 -17.96 -16.60 -19.83
N LEU A 797 -18.93 -15.87 -19.27
CA LEU A 797 -18.97 -14.41 -19.35
C LEU A 797 -18.03 -13.77 -18.34
N SER A 798 -17.76 -12.46 -18.43
CA SER A 798 -16.94 -11.74 -17.44
C SER A 798 -17.53 -11.73 -16.03
N THR A 799 -18.82 -12.08 -15.90
CA THR A 799 -19.45 -12.39 -14.62
C THR A 799 -19.05 -13.74 -14.02
N GLU A 800 -18.38 -14.59 -14.79
CA GLU A 800 -18.01 -15.95 -14.42
C GLU A 800 -16.50 -16.20 -14.53
N ALA A 801 -15.84 -15.63 -15.54
CA ALA A 801 -14.41 -15.70 -15.73
C ALA A 801 -13.88 -14.55 -16.61
N LEU A 802 -12.67 -14.07 -16.30
CA LEU A 802 -12.00 -13.02 -17.08
C LEU A 802 -11.27 -13.56 -18.31
N TYR A 803 -10.73 -12.66 -19.12
CA TYR A 803 -9.76 -12.99 -20.17
C TYR A 803 -8.61 -13.87 -19.62
N PRO A 804 -8.21 -14.96 -20.32
CA PRO A 804 -8.62 -15.38 -21.66
C PRO A 804 -9.74 -16.45 -21.71
N ALA A 805 -10.50 -16.67 -20.63
CA ALA A 805 -11.40 -17.83 -20.50
C ALA A 805 -12.37 -18.06 -21.69
N PRO A 806 -13.05 -17.06 -22.28
CA PRO A 806 -13.90 -17.28 -23.45
C PRO A 806 -13.18 -17.92 -24.65
N ILE A 807 -11.90 -17.57 -24.84
CA ILE A 807 -11.07 -18.08 -25.95
C ILE A 807 -10.80 -19.58 -25.74
N GLU A 808 -10.50 -19.96 -24.50
CA GLU A 808 -10.28 -21.36 -24.11
C GLU A 808 -11.57 -22.18 -24.31
N ASP A 809 -12.70 -21.65 -23.83
CA ASP A 809 -14.00 -22.28 -23.89
C ASP A 809 -14.43 -22.56 -25.34
N ILE A 810 -14.28 -21.56 -26.22
CA ILE A 810 -14.64 -21.71 -27.63
C ILE A 810 -13.69 -22.69 -28.32
N ARG A 811 -12.38 -22.69 -28.01
CA ARG A 811 -11.45 -23.69 -28.56
C ARG A 811 -11.79 -25.11 -28.14
N ASP A 812 -12.26 -25.31 -26.90
CA ASP A 812 -12.80 -26.59 -26.45
C ASP A 812 -14.01 -27.01 -27.28
N ALA A 813 -14.96 -26.11 -27.54
CA ALA A 813 -16.11 -26.37 -28.41
C ALA A 813 -15.67 -26.77 -29.83
N LEU A 814 -14.73 -26.04 -30.43
CA LEU A 814 -14.21 -26.33 -31.78
C LEU A 814 -13.61 -27.73 -31.88
N ARG A 815 -12.83 -28.14 -30.87
CA ARG A 815 -12.24 -29.48 -30.78
C ARG A 815 -13.31 -30.56 -30.69
N ILE A 816 -14.32 -30.37 -29.84
CA ILE A 816 -15.42 -31.34 -29.66
C ILE A 816 -16.25 -31.49 -30.94
N ILE A 817 -16.55 -30.38 -31.62
CA ILE A 817 -17.31 -30.39 -32.87
C ILE A 817 -16.60 -31.22 -33.95
N VAL A 818 -15.29 -31.05 -34.12
CA VAL A 818 -14.52 -31.84 -35.12
C VAL A 818 -14.34 -33.29 -34.69
N GLY A 819 -14.16 -33.54 -33.39
CA GLY A 819 -14.18 -34.90 -32.83
C GLY A 819 -15.50 -35.64 -33.08
N GLN A 820 -16.59 -34.91 -33.28
CA GLN A 820 -17.93 -35.43 -33.58
C GLN A 820 -18.37 -35.17 -35.04
N SER A 821 -17.42 -34.92 -35.94
CA SER A 821 -17.69 -34.62 -37.35
C SER A 821 -18.61 -35.64 -38.05
N GLN A 822 -18.45 -36.93 -37.75
CA GLN A 822 -19.32 -38.00 -38.28
C GLN A 822 -20.75 -37.89 -37.75
N THR A 823 -20.92 -37.67 -36.44
CA THR A 823 -22.23 -37.50 -35.81
C THR A 823 -22.98 -36.31 -36.40
N TYR A 824 -22.26 -35.22 -36.68
CA TYR A 824 -22.84 -33.98 -37.21
C TYR A 824 -22.79 -33.86 -38.73
N LYS A 825 -22.29 -34.88 -39.44
CA LYS A 825 -22.21 -34.91 -40.91
C LYS A 825 -21.39 -33.75 -41.51
N ILE A 826 -20.27 -33.41 -40.87
CA ILE A 826 -19.39 -32.28 -41.23
C ILE A 826 -18.34 -32.72 -42.25
N LYS A 827 -18.05 -31.86 -43.23
CA LYS A 827 -16.97 -32.09 -44.20
C LYS A 827 -15.59 -31.84 -43.60
N GLY A 828 -14.88 -32.92 -43.28
CA GLY A 828 -13.49 -32.85 -42.82
C GLY A 828 -13.31 -32.07 -41.51
N ASN A 829 -12.18 -31.38 -41.36
CA ASN A 829 -11.81 -30.63 -40.16
C ASN A 829 -11.89 -29.10 -40.36
N ASP A 830 -12.61 -28.64 -41.39
CA ASP A 830 -12.73 -27.23 -41.74
C ASP A 830 -13.99 -26.62 -41.11
N LEU A 831 -13.80 -25.61 -40.27
CA LEU A 831 -14.88 -24.86 -39.65
C LEU A 831 -14.89 -23.40 -40.13
N VAL A 832 -16.06 -22.78 -40.11
CA VAL A 832 -16.22 -21.32 -40.22
C VAL A 832 -16.65 -20.78 -38.87
N LEU A 833 -15.89 -19.81 -38.34
CA LEU A 833 -16.22 -19.14 -37.09
C LEU A 833 -17.03 -17.88 -37.39
N MET A 834 -18.10 -17.61 -36.66
CA MET A 834 -18.89 -16.40 -36.87
C MET A 834 -19.45 -15.87 -35.57
N GLY A 835 -19.73 -14.57 -35.50
CA GLY A 835 -20.30 -14.03 -34.28
C GLY A 835 -20.76 -12.59 -34.41
N PHE A 836 -21.52 -12.14 -33.41
CA PHE A 836 -22.06 -10.79 -33.32
C PHE A 836 -21.41 -10.00 -32.17
N SER A 837 -21.04 -8.74 -32.40
CA SER A 837 -20.50 -7.84 -31.37
C SER A 837 -19.26 -8.45 -30.69
N ALA A 838 -19.28 -8.66 -29.37
CA ALA A 838 -18.26 -9.43 -28.65
C ALA A 838 -17.95 -10.79 -29.30
N GLY A 839 -18.95 -11.49 -29.85
CA GLY A 839 -18.74 -12.74 -30.59
C GLY A 839 -18.07 -12.56 -31.95
N GLY A 840 -18.28 -11.42 -32.62
CA GLY A 840 -17.58 -11.08 -33.87
C GLY A 840 -16.11 -10.81 -33.62
N GLN A 841 -15.83 -10.01 -32.58
CA GLN A 841 -14.47 -9.77 -32.07
C GLN A 841 -13.76 -11.08 -31.67
N LEU A 842 -14.44 -11.96 -30.93
CA LEU A 842 -13.90 -13.28 -30.55
C LEU A 842 -13.68 -14.16 -31.79
N SER A 843 -14.53 -14.08 -32.81
CA SER A 843 -14.36 -14.82 -34.06
C SER A 843 -13.06 -14.41 -34.77
N ALA A 844 -12.83 -13.11 -34.91
CA ALA A 844 -11.59 -12.59 -35.49
C ALA A 844 -10.37 -12.99 -34.64
N LEU A 845 -10.41 -12.75 -33.33
CA LEU A 845 -9.28 -13.03 -32.43
C LEU A 845 -8.90 -14.52 -32.41
N ILE A 846 -9.88 -15.42 -32.29
CA ILE A 846 -9.61 -16.86 -32.24
C ILE A 846 -9.02 -17.32 -33.58
N ALA A 847 -9.58 -16.88 -34.70
CA ALA A 847 -9.09 -17.20 -36.04
C ALA A 847 -7.62 -16.78 -36.23
N SER A 848 -7.21 -15.62 -35.72
CA SER A 848 -5.83 -15.11 -35.81
C SER A 848 -4.86 -15.77 -34.84
N THR A 849 -5.35 -16.43 -33.79
CA THR A 849 -4.50 -16.90 -32.68
C THR A 849 -4.45 -18.42 -32.57
N MET A 850 -5.04 -19.19 -33.49
CA MET A 850 -5.15 -20.66 -33.42
C MET A 850 -3.82 -21.37 -33.15
N GLN A 851 -2.68 -20.79 -33.58
CA GLN A 851 -1.34 -21.36 -33.39
C GLN A 851 -0.70 -21.01 -32.04
N GLU A 852 -1.25 -20.05 -31.31
CA GLU A 852 -0.69 -19.59 -30.04
C GLU A 852 -1.00 -20.56 -28.90
N LYS A 853 0.08 -21.13 -28.32
CA LYS A 853 0.01 -22.10 -27.22
C LYS A 853 -0.60 -21.52 -25.95
N LYS A 854 -0.50 -20.21 -25.71
CA LYS A 854 -0.94 -19.57 -24.46
C LYS A 854 -2.46 -19.65 -24.22
N PHE A 855 -3.24 -19.87 -25.28
CA PHE A 855 -4.70 -20.03 -25.22
C PHE A 855 -5.13 -21.50 -25.33
N GLY A 856 -4.17 -22.44 -25.34
CA GLY A 856 -4.45 -23.86 -25.16
C GLY A 856 -4.42 -24.18 -23.67
N GLY A 857 -5.50 -24.73 -23.13
CA GLY A 857 -5.45 -25.33 -21.79
C GLY A 857 -4.29 -26.32 -21.69
N GLN A 858 -3.78 -26.59 -20.48
CA GLN A 858 -2.51 -27.29 -20.22
C GLN A 858 -2.30 -28.67 -20.91
N ASN A 859 -3.26 -29.20 -21.67
CA ASN A 859 -3.23 -30.52 -22.31
C ASN A 859 -3.82 -30.59 -23.75
N ILE A 860 -3.87 -29.50 -24.54
CA ILE A 860 -4.36 -29.55 -25.94
C ILE A 860 -3.21 -29.27 -26.91
N SER A 861 -2.90 -30.23 -27.79
CA SER A 861 -1.92 -30.01 -28.85
C SER A 861 -2.52 -29.12 -29.93
N ALA A 862 -1.74 -28.22 -30.52
CA ALA A 862 -2.17 -27.42 -31.69
C ALA A 862 -2.60 -28.32 -32.88
N LYS A 863 -2.18 -29.59 -32.88
CA LYS A 863 -2.58 -30.62 -33.86
C LYS A 863 -4.02 -31.10 -33.68
N ASP A 864 -4.62 -30.89 -32.51
CA ASP A 864 -5.98 -31.34 -32.17
C ASP A 864 -7.02 -30.25 -32.44
N LEU A 865 -6.59 -29.05 -32.80
CA LEU A 865 -7.46 -27.94 -33.16
C LEU A 865 -7.80 -27.97 -34.65
N PRO A 866 -9.05 -27.60 -35.03
CA PRO A 866 -9.47 -27.62 -36.43
C PRO A 866 -8.88 -26.47 -37.24
N ARG A 867 -8.92 -26.61 -38.57
CA ARG A 867 -8.59 -25.51 -39.47
C ARG A 867 -9.79 -24.56 -39.56
N ILE A 868 -9.55 -23.29 -39.26
CA ILE A 868 -10.55 -22.24 -39.51
C ILE A 868 -10.42 -21.81 -40.97
N LYS A 869 -11.41 -22.16 -41.81
CA LYS A 869 -11.39 -21.81 -43.24
C LYS A 869 -11.73 -20.34 -43.47
N ALA A 870 -12.64 -19.81 -42.67
CA ALA A 870 -13.01 -18.40 -42.67
C ALA A 870 -13.54 -17.96 -41.30
N PHE A 871 -13.53 -16.65 -41.06
CA PHE A 871 -14.30 -16.03 -39.98
C PHE A 871 -15.27 -14.97 -40.51
N ILE A 872 -16.40 -14.79 -39.82
CA ILE A 872 -17.41 -13.77 -40.13
C ILE A 872 -17.61 -12.91 -38.89
N ASP A 873 -17.20 -11.65 -38.97
CA ASP A 873 -17.35 -10.65 -37.92
C ASP A 873 -18.59 -9.79 -38.19
N MET A 874 -19.63 -9.94 -37.39
CA MET A 874 -20.83 -9.10 -37.45
C MET A 874 -20.77 -8.04 -36.35
N ASP A 875 -20.31 -6.85 -36.71
CA ASP A 875 -20.29 -5.65 -35.86
C ASP A 875 -19.47 -5.79 -34.57
N GLY A 876 -18.38 -6.56 -34.61
CA GLY A 876 -17.35 -6.63 -33.58
C GLY A 876 -16.19 -5.69 -33.87
N ILE A 877 -15.61 -5.13 -32.80
CA ILE A 877 -14.35 -4.38 -32.92
C ILE A 877 -13.20 -5.33 -33.18
N THR A 878 -12.18 -4.88 -33.92
CA THR A 878 -10.96 -5.67 -34.14
C THR A 878 -9.75 -5.12 -33.38
N ALA A 879 -9.85 -3.90 -32.87
CA ALA A 879 -8.87 -3.26 -32.01
C ALA A 879 -9.53 -2.54 -30.83
N TYR A 880 -9.05 -2.82 -29.62
CA TYR A 880 -9.49 -2.12 -28.41
C TYR A 880 -8.86 -0.75 -28.28
N ILE A 881 -7.58 -0.63 -28.64
CA ILE A 881 -6.81 0.62 -28.60
C ILE A 881 -6.85 1.23 -30.01
N HIS A 882 -7.87 2.06 -30.25
CA HIS A 882 -8.13 2.68 -31.53
C HIS A 882 -8.90 4.00 -31.33
N PRO A 883 -8.71 5.05 -32.15
CA PRO A 883 -9.43 6.32 -31.99
C PRO A 883 -10.96 6.21 -31.97
N ASP A 884 -11.50 5.22 -32.69
CA ASP A 884 -12.94 4.96 -32.73
C ASP A 884 -13.43 4.02 -31.61
N SER A 885 -12.53 3.39 -30.84
CA SER A 885 -12.89 2.53 -29.72
C SER A 885 -13.07 3.34 -28.44
N GLY A 886 -14.13 3.04 -27.69
CA GLY A 886 -14.33 3.52 -26.31
C GLY A 886 -14.13 2.42 -25.26
N GLU A 887 -13.75 1.21 -25.66
CA GLU A 887 -13.59 0.09 -24.75
C GLU A 887 -12.30 0.23 -23.91
N GLY A 888 -12.41 0.03 -22.60
CA GLY A 888 -11.31 0.20 -21.64
C GLY A 888 -11.05 1.64 -21.19
N VAL A 889 -11.71 2.64 -21.81
CA VAL A 889 -11.64 4.05 -21.41
C VAL A 889 -12.84 4.37 -20.50
N ASP A 890 -12.66 4.11 -19.21
CA ASP A 890 -13.76 4.18 -18.25
C ASP A 890 -14.11 5.62 -17.83
N GLY A 891 -15.42 5.87 -17.73
CA GLY A 891 -15.98 7.12 -17.20
C GLY A 891 -16.75 6.88 -15.90
N LYS A 892 -18.02 7.30 -15.86
CA LYS A 892 -18.92 7.03 -14.70
C LYS A 892 -19.36 5.56 -14.59
N LYS A 893 -19.17 4.77 -15.65
CA LYS A 893 -19.49 3.34 -15.71
C LYS A 893 -18.30 2.64 -16.36
N LEU A 894 -18.02 1.43 -15.89
CA LEU A 894 -17.03 0.56 -16.50
C LEU A 894 -17.51 0.07 -17.87
N SER A 895 -16.58 0.00 -18.82
CA SER A 895 -16.78 -0.56 -20.14
C SER A 895 -16.92 -2.09 -20.07
N ALA A 896 -17.50 -2.67 -21.12
CA ALA A 896 -17.65 -4.11 -21.26
C ALA A 896 -16.28 -4.83 -21.25
N ALA A 897 -15.30 -4.25 -21.95
CA ALA A 897 -13.93 -4.72 -21.95
C ALA A 897 -13.25 -4.61 -20.57
N THR A 898 -13.48 -3.53 -19.80
CA THR A 898 -12.92 -3.44 -18.44
C THR A 898 -13.44 -4.56 -17.54
N TYR A 899 -14.75 -4.85 -17.59
CA TYR A 899 -15.29 -6.02 -16.89
C TYR A 899 -14.63 -7.32 -17.32
N TRP A 900 -14.26 -7.46 -18.60
CA TRP A 900 -13.66 -8.69 -19.10
C TRP A 900 -12.15 -8.84 -18.79
N PHE A 901 -11.40 -7.74 -18.83
CA PHE A 901 -9.95 -7.75 -18.56
C PHE A 901 -9.60 -7.59 -17.08
N GLY A 902 -10.54 -7.11 -16.27
CA GLY A 902 -10.32 -6.87 -14.84
C GLY A 902 -9.54 -5.59 -14.53
N ALA A 903 -9.22 -4.79 -15.55
CA ALA A 903 -8.50 -3.53 -15.43
C ALA A 903 -8.78 -2.64 -16.66
N PRO A 904 -8.79 -1.31 -16.52
CA PRO A 904 -8.92 -0.37 -17.64
C PRO A 904 -7.67 -0.34 -18.52
N VAL A 905 -7.80 0.22 -19.73
CA VAL A 905 -6.70 0.31 -20.71
C VAL A 905 -5.51 1.15 -20.19
N SER A 906 -5.77 2.12 -19.32
CA SER A 906 -4.72 2.96 -18.70
C SER A 906 -3.82 2.19 -17.74
N GLU A 907 -4.29 1.06 -17.19
CA GLU A 907 -3.53 0.23 -16.26
C GLU A 907 -2.89 -0.98 -16.94
N ARG A 908 -3.61 -1.63 -17.86
CA ARG A 908 -3.19 -2.88 -18.51
C ARG A 908 -3.28 -2.82 -20.04
N PRO A 909 -2.64 -1.85 -20.70
CA PRO A 909 -2.70 -1.72 -22.16
C PRO A 909 -2.19 -2.99 -22.86
N ASP A 910 -1.32 -3.76 -22.20
CA ASP A 910 -0.84 -5.05 -22.66
C ASP A 910 -1.98 -6.05 -22.93
N LEU A 911 -2.99 -6.17 -22.05
CA LEU A 911 -4.12 -7.10 -22.24
C LEU A 911 -5.01 -6.70 -23.43
N TYR A 912 -5.23 -5.41 -23.60
CA TYR A 912 -6.06 -4.87 -24.67
C TYR A 912 -5.38 -5.02 -26.04
N HIS A 913 -4.06 -4.87 -26.12
CA HIS A 913 -3.28 -5.28 -27.29
C HIS A 913 -3.32 -6.80 -27.48
N ASP A 914 -3.18 -7.57 -26.40
CA ASP A 914 -3.15 -9.04 -26.47
C ASP A 914 -4.47 -9.64 -26.98
N ALA A 915 -5.59 -8.94 -26.80
CA ALA A 915 -6.91 -9.34 -27.28
C ALA A 915 -7.35 -8.62 -28.57
N SER A 916 -6.54 -7.72 -29.13
CA SER A 916 -6.86 -7.04 -30.39
C SER A 916 -6.48 -7.93 -31.56
N ALA A 917 -7.47 -8.40 -32.32
CA ALA A 917 -7.23 -9.24 -33.49
C ALA A 917 -6.39 -8.52 -34.55
N LEU A 918 -6.53 -7.18 -34.66
CA LEU A 918 -5.74 -6.34 -35.56
C LEU A 918 -4.23 -6.46 -35.34
N ASP A 919 -3.81 -6.76 -34.11
CA ASP A 919 -2.40 -6.89 -33.71
C ASP A 919 -1.84 -8.28 -34.05
N ARG A 920 -2.65 -9.19 -34.62
CA ARG A 920 -2.33 -10.61 -34.86
C ARG A 920 -2.43 -11.03 -36.32
N VAL A 921 -2.49 -10.08 -37.26
CA VAL A 921 -2.60 -10.39 -38.69
C VAL A 921 -1.24 -10.80 -39.24
N GLU A 922 -0.97 -12.11 -39.27
CA GLU A 922 0.24 -12.71 -39.83
C GLU A 922 -0.13 -13.93 -40.71
N ALA A 923 0.47 -14.06 -41.90
CA ALA A 923 0.16 -15.17 -42.81
C ALA A 923 0.65 -16.53 -42.27
N PRO A 924 -0.10 -17.64 -42.46
CA PRO A 924 -1.37 -17.74 -43.17
C PRO A 924 -2.59 -17.35 -42.31
N MET A 925 -3.50 -16.57 -42.89
CA MET A 925 -4.76 -16.15 -42.25
C MET A 925 -6.00 -16.77 -42.92
N PRO A 926 -7.07 -17.07 -42.16
CA PRO A 926 -8.36 -17.46 -42.72
C PRO A 926 -8.99 -16.33 -43.55
N MET A 927 -9.85 -16.70 -44.51
CA MET A 927 -10.66 -15.72 -45.25
C MET A 927 -11.64 -15.01 -44.32
N ALA A 928 -12.06 -13.79 -44.66
CA ALA A 928 -12.86 -12.97 -43.76
C ALA A 928 -14.10 -12.34 -44.43
N LEU A 929 -15.21 -12.27 -43.71
CA LEU A 929 -16.35 -11.42 -44.06
C LEU A 929 -16.66 -10.48 -42.90
N PHE A 930 -16.72 -9.18 -43.16
CA PHE A 930 -17.09 -8.17 -42.18
C PHE A 930 -18.49 -7.62 -42.46
N ILE A 931 -19.39 -7.65 -41.48
CA ILE A 931 -20.73 -7.10 -41.59
C ILE A 931 -20.91 -6.00 -40.54
N ALA A 932 -20.99 -4.75 -40.96
CA ALA A 932 -20.97 -3.59 -40.06
C ALA A 932 -22.32 -2.84 -40.03
N SER A 933 -22.66 -2.33 -38.85
CA SER A 933 -23.75 -1.38 -38.65
C SER A 933 -23.35 0.06 -39.00
N GLY A 934 -24.22 1.04 -38.71
CA GLY A 934 -23.89 2.46 -38.79
C GLY A 934 -23.14 3.00 -37.57
N GLU A 935 -22.98 2.20 -36.50
CA GLU A 935 -22.40 2.65 -35.24
C GLU A 935 -20.87 2.64 -35.31
N LYS A 936 -20.26 3.82 -35.58
CA LYS A 936 -18.81 3.97 -35.79
C LYS A 936 -17.93 3.28 -34.75
N ARG A 937 -18.33 3.33 -33.47
CA ARG A 937 -17.57 2.72 -32.37
C ARG A 937 -17.45 1.20 -32.44
N MET A 938 -18.36 0.53 -33.16
CA MET A 938 -18.33 -0.93 -33.36
C MET A 938 -17.41 -1.33 -34.51
N GLN A 939 -16.89 -0.36 -35.27
CA GLN A 939 -16.02 -0.55 -36.43
C GLN A 939 -14.54 -0.31 -36.10
N ALA A 940 -14.16 -0.19 -34.83
CA ALA A 940 -12.79 0.13 -34.45
C ALA A 940 -11.78 -0.91 -35.01
N GLY A 941 -10.84 -0.43 -35.84
CA GLY A 941 -9.74 -1.20 -36.44
C GLY A 941 -10.07 -2.05 -37.67
N TRP A 942 -11.34 -2.15 -38.09
CA TRP A 942 -11.76 -3.13 -39.11
C TRP A 942 -11.22 -2.82 -40.52
N GLU A 943 -11.05 -1.54 -40.87
CA GLU A 943 -10.52 -1.10 -42.16
C GLU A 943 -9.03 -1.42 -42.24
N GLU A 944 -8.29 -1.11 -41.18
CA GLU A 944 -6.89 -1.46 -41.02
C GLU A 944 -6.69 -2.98 -41.05
N TYR A 945 -7.58 -3.73 -40.41
CA TYR A 945 -7.54 -5.18 -40.43
C TYR A 945 -7.69 -5.71 -41.86
N ARG A 946 -8.70 -5.24 -42.59
CA ARG A 946 -8.95 -5.63 -43.97
C ARG A 946 -7.80 -5.24 -44.89
N GLN A 947 -7.18 -4.09 -44.67
CA GLN A 947 -5.99 -3.69 -45.41
C GLN A 947 -4.85 -4.68 -45.16
N LYS A 948 -4.57 -5.06 -43.90
CA LYS A 948 -3.55 -6.08 -43.60
C LYS A 948 -3.87 -7.44 -44.23
N LEU A 949 -5.14 -7.84 -44.31
CA LEU A 949 -5.55 -9.06 -45.02
C LEU A 949 -5.28 -8.95 -46.53
N ASN A 950 -5.60 -7.82 -47.16
CA ASN A 950 -5.30 -7.58 -48.57
C ASN A 950 -3.79 -7.64 -48.84
N ASP A 951 -2.99 -7.01 -47.98
CA ASP A 951 -1.53 -7.00 -48.07
C ASP A 951 -0.94 -8.41 -47.92
N ALA A 952 -1.57 -9.26 -47.11
CA ALA A 952 -1.24 -10.67 -46.96
C ALA A 952 -1.80 -11.59 -48.07
N GLY A 953 -2.52 -11.03 -49.06
CA GLY A 953 -3.14 -11.80 -50.14
C GLY A 953 -4.34 -12.65 -49.71
N VAL A 954 -4.96 -12.33 -48.58
CA VAL A 954 -6.05 -13.11 -47.98
C VAL A 954 -7.39 -12.54 -48.43
N TYR A 955 -8.22 -13.40 -49.04
CA TYR A 955 -9.54 -12.98 -49.52
C TYR A 955 -10.43 -12.52 -48.36
N ASN A 956 -10.91 -11.29 -48.46
CA ASN A 956 -11.90 -10.72 -47.55
C ASN A 956 -12.98 -9.96 -48.32
N ASP A 957 -14.17 -9.89 -47.72
CA ASP A 957 -15.33 -9.18 -48.25
C ASP A 957 -16.05 -8.44 -47.11
N TYR A 958 -16.98 -7.55 -47.44
CA TYR A 958 -17.75 -6.81 -46.45
C TYR A 958 -19.18 -6.47 -46.90
N LEU A 959 -20.04 -6.17 -45.92
CA LEU A 959 -21.34 -5.55 -46.10
C LEU A 959 -21.56 -4.51 -45.00
N LYS A 960 -21.88 -3.27 -45.36
CA LYS A 960 -22.14 -2.20 -44.41
C LYS A 960 -23.56 -1.70 -44.53
N PHE A 961 -24.26 -1.58 -43.41
CA PHE A 961 -25.57 -0.97 -43.32
C PHE A 961 -25.46 0.40 -42.66
N GLU A 962 -25.34 1.47 -43.46
CA GLU A 962 -25.00 2.82 -42.99
C GLU A 962 -25.89 3.37 -41.85
N ASN A 963 -27.17 2.96 -41.80
CA ASN A 963 -28.14 3.45 -40.81
C ASN A 963 -28.61 2.36 -39.83
N ALA A 964 -27.96 1.20 -39.81
CA ALA A 964 -28.34 0.12 -38.92
C ALA A 964 -27.92 0.42 -37.47
N PRO A 965 -28.77 0.13 -36.46
CA PRO A 965 -28.35 0.14 -35.06
C PRO A 965 -27.47 -1.09 -34.77
N HIS A 966 -26.70 -1.06 -33.67
CA HIS A 966 -25.82 -2.18 -33.31
C HIS A 966 -26.51 -3.56 -33.32
N SER A 967 -27.71 -3.69 -32.75
CA SER A 967 -28.44 -4.98 -32.69
C SER A 967 -29.21 -5.35 -33.98
N PHE A 968 -28.81 -4.83 -35.14
CA PHE A 968 -29.49 -5.06 -36.42
C PHE A 968 -29.56 -6.53 -36.83
N VAL A 969 -28.59 -7.35 -36.41
CA VAL A 969 -28.43 -8.75 -36.81
C VAL A 969 -29.64 -9.63 -36.50
N PHE A 970 -30.52 -9.18 -35.59
CA PHE A 970 -31.72 -9.91 -35.17
C PHE A 970 -32.99 -9.49 -35.91
N PHE A 971 -32.97 -8.43 -36.72
CA PHE A 971 -34.19 -7.77 -37.18
C PHE A 971 -34.18 -7.47 -38.68
N GLU A 972 -35.35 -7.56 -39.29
CA GLU A 972 -35.59 -6.97 -40.61
C GLU A 972 -35.57 -5.44 -40.52
N PRO A 973 -35.13 -4.72 -41.57
CA PRO A 973 -34.83 -5.21 -42.93
C PRO A 973 -33.38 -5.69 -43.14
N TRP A 974 -32.56 -5.76 -42.09
CA TRP A 974 -31.13 -6.10 -42.22
C TRP A 974 -30.85 -7.60 -42.18
N PHE A 975 -31.69 -8.36 -41.45
CA PHE A 975 -31.56 -9.80 -41.28
C PHE A 975 -31.45 -10.56 -42.60
N THR A 976 -32.40 -10.39 -43.52
CA THR A 976 -32.40 -11.15 -44.79
C THR A 976 -31.19 -10.80 -45.68
N PRO A 977 -30.88 -9.52 -45.97
CA PRO A 977 -29.68 -9.17 -46.74
C PRO A 977 -28.36 -9.63 -46.11
N MET A 978 -28.25 -9.59 -44.78
CA MET A 978 -27.09 -10.13 -44.05
C MET A 978 -26.95 -11.64 -44.28
N VAL A 979 -28.03 -12.40 -44.14
CA VAL A 979 -28.05 -13.85 -44.36
C VAL A 979 -27.67 -14.21 -45.81
N ASP A 980 -28.17 -13.47 -46.80
CA ASP A 980 -27.84 -13.72 -48.20
C ASP A 980 -26.37 -13.40 -48.52
N LYS A 981 -25.80 -12.35 -47.91
CA LYS A 981 -24.37 -12.05 -48.02
C LYS A 981 -23.51 -13.14 -47.39
N ILE A 982 -23.89 -13.64 -46.20
CA ILE A 982 -23.20 -14.76 -45.54
C ILE A 982 -23.22 -15.98 -46.45
N ASP A 983 -24.38 -16.36 -46.99
CA ASP A 983 -24.53 -17.50 -47.89
C ASP A 983 -23.70 -17.35 -49.18
N ALA A 984 -23.71 -16.17 -49.80
CA ALA A 984 -22.92 -15.89 -50.99
C ALA A 984 -21.42 -16.00 -50.72
N PHE A 985 -20.94 -15.45 -49.60
CA PHE A 985 -19.54 -15.58 -49.18
C PHE A 985 -19.16 -17.04 -48.92
N LEU A 986 -19.98 -17.78 -48.17
CA LEU A 986 -19.74 -19.19 -47.84
C LEU A 986 -19.65 -20.07 -49.08
N LYS A 987 -20.51 -19.85 -50.08
CA LYS A 987 -20.45 -20.53 -51.38
C LYS A 987 -19.18 -20.19 -52.17
N ASN A 988 -18.83 -18.91 -52.24
CA ASN A 988 -17.62 -18.46 -52.94
C ASN A 988 -16.34 -19.07 -52.34
N ILE A 989 -16.25 -19.15 -51.01
CA ILE A 989 -15.08 -19.77 -50.36
C ILE A 989 -15.12 -21.30 -50.40
N GLN A 990 -16.19 -21.96 -50.85
CA GLN A 990 -16.16 -23.41 -51.09
C GLN A 990 -15.46 -23.75 -52.41
N GLU A 991 -15.53 -22.85 -53.39
CA GLU A 991 -14.91 -22.97 -54.71
C GLU A 991 -13.40 -22.62 -54.69
N LYS A 992 -12.97 -21.88 -53.67
CA LYS A 992 -11.58 -21.56 -53.35
C LYS A 992 -11.00 -22.51 -52.29
#